data_AF-A0A7K4HCC2-F1
#
_entry.id   AF-A0A7K4HCC2-F1
#
_cell.length_a   1.000
_cell.length_b   1.000
_cell.length_c   1.000
_cell.angle_alpha   90.00
_cell.angle_beta   90.00
_cell.angle_gamma   90.00
#
_symmetry.space_group_name_H-M   'P 1'
#
loop_
_entity.id
_entity.type
_entity.pdbx_description
1 polymer ?
#
loop_
_entity_poly.entity_id
_entity_poly.type
_entity_poly.pdbx_seq_one_letter_code
_entity_poly.pdbx_strand_id
1 'polypeptide(L)'
;MVEHTIVSRKTTNEDRIAMCPQLGCKTIKRVKPLKFGFLGVGKYPKCNHHHLPLVYVDERIGETVDASLACLFDKSGLPPKELLIDVSEKFPNELNSFINNWLYCITIGRGAKIISIYMDTISKSYLKHITKKQLKALKDEKKIIFNAIKNGIDEITLQYERLLKHLRVHSEVFVNTKELLNPSDRLRNILKTWLKTSENEISEIIKVEGTQAIPITDVKGYYDQILNLDTCRCLLGLSPIENNFRNRSVSAFDRFSKYFEFWQEKLTQKFTTADIEDLCGIYKDEIKTREYRMENQKELINNDTRSGWDNCYGVIYLLTDTNIDGTLPNKMYYIGVTIRKLRRRFLEHLRSTENRYLNMAFSRYHSNFKVNSKNEDFSSTEGGEFTIEVIETASNFIELGEKEKNFIDKYKTYIYDHHTLVNNEPMPLYGYNLTRGGFSRPALYGFLSPKYINVPIDDFKNLITLGYRTEEIACEFNIGLSTVHAKIIEFWGEQGISNINSARKAFGGWDSFKSRGNIDVNLEKLIQLVEDGAFMHEICDKLRISRNAVAHRLTQLGASDLTHARFIFGGMEIYEKRLEEIYEQTLIKYGKGELNYQFVPISEIELKNLIEKGLDEYRIAELYNTTNVTVRERVKEHWGITFFEAVLLFRIFKSIDESYLKKLIRDRLSVEEIERLFYVKLISMGHTPTSISKFFSFKRTAISNRIKKSLGMTFNHAQDIYFYKPCIIEAIKDGAKDTVEVAKLIDVNSHATVISHMKRIWRSEFLNLYDSDYPKNSQRHFRSLFNYLVQIYNEDN
;
A
#
# COMPACT_ATOMS: atom_id res chain seq x y z
N MET A 1 -19.51 -9.88 -18.54
CA MET A 1 -20.11 -8.73 -17.84
C MET A 1 -21.60 -8.76 -18.16
N VAL A 2 -22.49 -8.87 -17.17
CA VAL A 2 -23.93 -8.77 -17.44
C VAL A 2 -24.23 -7.30 -17.66
N GLU A 3 -24.72 -6.94 -18.84
CA GLU A 3 -25.11 -5.58 -19.14
C GLU A 3 -26.42 -5.29 -18.42
N HIS A 4 -26.34 -4.55 -17.30
CA HIS A 4 -27.52 -4.19 -16.52
C HIS A 4 -28.35 -3.14 -17.23
N THR A 5 -29.66 -3.29 -17.19
CA THR A 5 -30.54 -2.30 -17.81
C THR A 5 -30.51 -1.02 -16.97
N ILE A 6 -29.99 0.05 -17.57
CA ILE A 6 -30.03 1.36 -16.91
C ILE A 6 -31.48 1.80 -16.77
N VAL A 7 -31.87 2.17 -15.54
CA VAL A 7 -33.25 2.52 -15.20
C VAL A 7 -33.76 3.69 -16.03
N SER A 8 -34.71 3.44 -16.91
CA SER A 8 -35.34 4.45 -17.75
C SER A 8 -36.81 4.63 -17.39
N ARG A 9 -37.14 5.79 -16.82
CA ARG A 9 -38.53 6.18 -16.52
C ARG A 9 -39.43 6.28 -17.78
N LYS A 10 -38.82 6.33 -18.98
CA LYS A 10 -39.52 6.36 -20.27
C LYS A 10 -40.00 4.96 -20.69
N THR A 11 -39.23 3.93 -20.37
CA THR A 11 -39.51 2.54 -20.78
C THR A 11 -40.10 1.70 -19.65
N THR A 12 -40.04 2.19 -18.41
CA THR A 12 -40.74 1.59 -17.28
C THR A 12 -42.27 1.73 -17.45
N ASN A 13 -42.99 0.60 -17.54
CA ASN A 13 -44.46 0.58 -17.61
C ASN A 13 -45.15 0.45 -16.24
N GLU A 14 -44.44 -0.01 -15.21
CA GLU A 14 -44.95 -0.26 -13.85
C GLU A 14 -44.04 0.35 -12.76
N ASP A 15 -44.56 0.61 -11.57
CA ASP A 15 -43.70 0.99 -10.44
C ASP A 15 -42.62 -0.09 -10.21
N ARG A 16 -41.34 0.29 -10.19
CA ARG A 16 -40.20 -0.59 -9.88
C ARG A 16 -39.34 -0.01 -8.79
N ILE A 17 -38.45 -0.80 -8.22
CA ILE A 17 -37.47 -0.35 -7.23
C ILE A 17 -36.07 -0.58 -7.81
N ALA A 18 -35.25 0.45 -7.73
CA ALA A 18 -33.91 0.47 -8.26
C ALA A 18 -32.88 0.80 -7.18
N MET A 19 -31.67 0.27 -7.33
CA MET A 19 -30.55 0.50 -6.44
C MET A 19 -29.35 1.07 -7.19
N CYS A 20 -28.40 1.62 -6.43
CA CYS A 20 -27.15 2.09 -7.00
C CYS A 20 -26.29 0.89 -7.45
N PRO A 21 -25.67 0.96 -8.64
CA PRO A 21 -24.81 -0.12 -9.12
C PRO A 21 -23.51 -0.28 -8.31
N GLN A 22 -23.09 0.78 -7.61
CA GLN A 22 -22.01 0.71 -6.63
C GLN A 22 -22.46 -0.12 -5.42
N LEU A 23 -21.87 -1.30 -5.25
CA LEU A 23 -22.09 -2.15 -4.08
C LEU A 23 -21.73 -1.36 -2.82
N GLY A 24 -22.58 -1.47 -1.81
CA GLY A 24 -22.42 -0.70 -0.57
C GLY A 24 -23.12 0.63 -0.48
N CYS A 25 -23.61 1.14 -1.60
CA CYS A 25 -24.43 2.32 -1.59
C CYS A 25 -25.85 2.03 -1.07
N LYS A 26 -26.24 2.64 0.06
CA LYS A 26 -27.61 2.55 0.62
C LYS A 26 -28.70 3.22 -0.23
N THR A 27 -28.36 3.78 -1.39
CA THR A 27 -29.35 4.44 -2.25
C THR A 27 -30.19 3.41 -2.98
N ILE A 28 -31.41 3.21 -2.48
CA ILE A 28 -32.51 2.51 -3.15
C ILE A 28 -33.62 3.53 -3.37
N LYS A 29 -34.28 3.48 -4.54
CA LYS A 29 -35.36 4.40 -4.90
C LYS A 29 -36.48 3.67 -5.63
N ARG A 30 -37.72 4.05 -5.33
CA ARG A 30 -38.86 3.71 -6.19
C ARG A 30 -38.83 4.55 -7.47
N VAL A 31 -38.98 3.89 -8.60
CA VAL A 31 -39.03 4.45 -9.94
C VAL A 31 -40.46 4.34 -10.42
N LYS A 32 -41.06 5.48 -10.78
CA LYS A 32 -42.41 5.55 -11.33
C LYS A 32 -42.38 5.81 -12.84
N PRO A 33 -43.31 5.21 -13.61
CA PRO A 33 -43.53 5.55 -15.01
C PRO A 33 -43.81 7.06 -15.17
N LEU A 34 -43.44 7.62 -16.32
CA LEU A 34 -43.82 8.99 -16.68
C LEU A 34 -45.30 9.04 -17.06
N LYS A 35 -46.08 9.96 -16.46
CA LYS A 35 -47.50 10.14 -16.78
C LYS A 35 -47.75 10.59 -18.23
N PHE A 36 -46.79 11.29 -18.82
CA PHE A 36 -46.83 11.76 -20.21
C PHE A 36 -45.46 11.48 -20.85
N GLY A 37 -45.37 10.44 -21.69
CA GLY A 37 -44.10 9.92 -22.22
C GLY A 37 -43.27 10.91 -23.06
N PHE A 38 -43.86 12.01 -23.52
CA PHE A 38 -43.26 12.99 -24.44
C PHE A 38 -42.65 14.24 -23.78
N LEU A 39 -42.95 14.55 -22.50
CA LEU A 39 -42.53 15.81 -21.84
C LEU A 39 -41.41 15.66 -20.78
N GLY A 40 -40.72 14.51 -20.72
CA GLY A 40 -39.70 14.26 -19.70
C GLY A 40 -38.26 14.30 -20.23
N VAL A 41 -37.60 15.47 -20.21
CA VAL A 41 -36.13 15.55 -20.29
C VAL A 41 -35.57 15.33 -18.88
N GLY A 42 -35.12 14.11 -18.62
CA GLY A 42 -34.48 13.72 -17.36
C GLY A 42 -33.86 12.35 -17.50
N LYS A 43 -32.62 12.31 -18.04
CA LYS A 43 -31.79 11.11 -18.21
C LYS A 43 -31.76 10.33 -16.89
N TYR A 44 -32.15 9.05 -16.95
CA TYR A 44 -31.97 7.95 -15.98
C TYR A 44 -31.80 8.36 -14.49
N PRO A 45 -32.68 7.96 -13.55
CA PRO A 45 -32.49 8.25 -12.13
C PRO A 45 -31.08 7.88 -11.69
N LYS A 46 -30.39 8.80 -11.01
CA LYS A 46 -29.02 8.60 -10.54
C LYS A 46 -28.97 8.43 -9.02
N CYS A 47 -27.91 7.76 -8.58
CA CYS A 47 -27.50 7.78 -7.19
C CYS A 47 -27.05 9.18 -6.79
N ASN A 48 -27.52 9.67 -5.64
CA ASN A 48 -27.14 11.02 -5.17
C ASN A 48 -25.69 11.07 -4.67
N HIS A 49 -25.10 9.92 -4.31
CA HIS A 49 -23.74 9.85 -3.77
C HIS A 49 -22.70 9.60 -4.86
N HIS A 50 -22.97 8.63 -5.74
CA HIS A 50 -22.01 8.19 -6.77
C HIS A 50 -22.27 8.81 -8.14
N HIS A 51 -23.40 9.51 -8.32
CA HIS A 51 -23.84 10.07 -9.60
C HIS A 51 -23.95 9.05 -10.75
N LEU A 52 -23.89 7.75 -10.43
CA LEU A 52 -24.12 6.65 -11.36
C LEU A 52 -25.62 6.46 -11.61
N PRO A 53 -26.03 6.13 -12.85
CA PRO A 53 -27.39 5.68 -13.13
C PRO A 53 -27.80 4.50 -12.25
N LEU A 54 -29.05 4.46 -11.79
CA LEU A 54 -29.56 3.33 -11.02
C LEU A 54 -29.84 2.13 -11.93
N VAL A 55 -29.78 0.94 -11.34
CA VAL A 55 -30.11 -0.36 -11.94
C VAL A 55 -31.26 -1.00 -11.15
N TYR A 56 -32.07 -1.84 -11.78
CA TYR A 56 -33.17 -2.48 -11.06
C TYR A 56 -32.64 -3.49 -10.03
N VAL A 57 -33.33 -3.61 -8.90
CA VAL A 57 -32.85 -4.47 -7.78
C VAL A 57 -32.81 -5.94 -8.18
N ASP A 58 -33.83 -6.41 -8.90
CA ASP A 58 -33.93 -7.76 -9.43
C ASP A 58 -32.82 -8.11 -10.45
N GLU A 59 -32.24 -7.13 -11.12
CA GLU A 59 -31.13 -7.38 -12.05
C GLU A 59 -29.77 -7.44 -11.33
N ARG A 60 -29.59 -6.70 -10.24
CA ARG A 60 -28.29 -6.52 -9.57
C ARG A 60 -28.05 -7.42 -8.36
N ILE A 61 -29.10 -7.92 -7.71
CA ILE A 61 -28.95 -8.64 -6.45
C ILE A 61 -28.27 -10.01 -6.59
N GLY A 62 -28.33 -10.66 -7.76
CA GLY A 62 -27.58 -11.88 -8.04
C GLY A 62 -26.06 -11.70 -7.93
N GLU A 63 -25.51 -10.71 -8.65
CA GLU A 63 -24.06 -10.42 -8.65
C GLU A 63 -23.55 -10.01 -7.26
N THR A 64 -24.42 -9.38 -6.49
CA THR A 64 -24.15 -9.04 -5.09
C THR A 64 -23.95 -10.29 -4.22
N VAL A 65 -24.83 -11.29 -4.40
CA VAL A 65 -24.71 -12.57 -3.71
C VAL A 65 -23.48 -13.32 -4.19
N ASP A 66 -23.16 -13.28 -5.48
CA ASP A 66 -21.94 -13.88 -6.02
C ASP A 66 -20.67 -13.26 -5.40
N ALA A 67 -20.61 -11.93 -5.28
CA ALA A 67 -19.52 -11.22 -4.60
C ALA A 67 -19.39 -11.63 -3.12
N SER A 68 -20.53 -11.83 -2.45
CA SER A 68 -20.57 -12.26 -1.06
C SER A 68 -20.04 -13.69 -0.90
N LEU A 69 -20.39 -14.58 -1.82
CA LEU A 69 -19.87 -15.95 -1.86
C LEU A 69 -18.37 -15.97 -2.17
N ALA A 70 -17.91 -15.15 -3.12
CA ALA A 70 -16.48 -15.02 -3.44
C ALA A 70 -15.69 -14.51 -2.23
N CYS A 71 -16.21 -13.53 -1.49
CA CYS A 71 -15.62 -13.02 -0.26
C CYS A 71 -15.52 -14.07 0.85
N LEU A 72 -16.57 -14.86 1.07
CA LEU A 72 -16.60 -15.83 2.16
C LEU A 72 -15.82 -17.10 1.89
N PHE A 73 -15.76 -17.54 0.63
CA PHE A 73 -15.13 -18.81 0.29
C PHE A 73 -13.77 -18.64 -0.40
N ASP A 74 -13.18 -17.44 -0.37
CA ASP A 74 -11.84 -17.20 -0.90
C ASP A 74 -10.77 -17.96 -0.11
N LYS A 75 -9.78 -18.49 -0.80
CA LYS A 75 -8.67 -19.27 -0.23
C LYS A 75 -7.83 -18.46 0.76
N SER A 76 -7.77 -17.14 0.57
CA SER A 76 -7.14 -16.21 1.53
C SER A 76 -7.84 -16.14 2.90
N GLY A 77 -9.10 -16.60 2.98
CA GLY A 77 -9.87 -16.65 4.23
C GLY A 77 -9.50 -17.83 5.13
N LEU A 78 -8.74 -18.82 4.62
CA LEU A 78 -8.16 -19.90 5.42
C LEU A 78 -7.19 -19.32 6.47
N PRO A 79 -6.88 -20.05 7.56
CA PRO A 79 -5.96 -19.56 8.59
C PRO A 79 -4.65 -19.06 7.97
N PRO A 80 -4.20 -17.83 8.31
CA PRO A 80 -2.93 -17.31 7.82
C PRO A 80 -1.79 -18.29 8.13
N LYS A 81 -0.88 -18.49 7.18
CA LYS A 81 0.20 -19.48 7.30
C LYS A 81 1.03 -19.28 8.57
N GLU A 82 1.33 -18.04 8.92
CA GLU A 82 2.06 -17.69 10.15
C GLU A 82 1.33 -18.15 11.41
N LEU A 83 0.02 -17.88 11.49
CA LEU A 83 -0.81 -18.32 12.61
C LEU A 83 -0.93 -19.85 12.65
N LEU A 84 -1.03 -20.49 11.49
CA LEU A 84 -1.10 -21.94 11.39
C LEU A 84 0.19 -22.62 11.90
N ILE A 85 1.36 -22.08 11.54
CA ILE A 85 2.66 -22.54 12.04
C ILE A 85 2.73 -22.38 13.56
N ASP A 86 2.35 -21.22 14.08
CA ASP A 86 2.35 -20.97 15.52
C ASP A 86 1.45 -21.96 16.29
N VAL A 87 0.28 -22.27 15.74
CA VAL A 87 -0.65 -23.22 16.35
C VAL A 87 -0.15 -24.66 16.20
N SER A 88 0.41 -25.04 15.05
CA SER A 88 0.91 -26.41 14.84
C SER A 88 2.11 -26.72 15.75
N GLU A 89 3.00 -25.76 15.96
CA GLU A 89 4.18 -25.93 16.81
C GLU A 89 3.83 -25.97 18.31
N LYS A 90 2.95 -25.05 18.75
CA LYS A 90 2.67 -24.84 20.19
C LYS A 90 1.48 -25.66 20.69
N PHE A 91 0.52 -25.97 19.82
CA PHE A 91 -0.72 -26.68 20.14
C PHE A 91 -1.04 -27.79 19.11
N PRO A 92 -0.12 -28.74 18.87
CA PRO A 92 -0.29 -29.79 17.87
C PRO A 92 -1.61 -30.56 18.04
N ASN A 93 -1.96 -30.89 19.28
CA ASN A 93 -3.19 -31.64 19.61
C ASN A 93 -4.47 -30.84 19.36
N GLU A 94 -4.40 -29.51 19.31
CA GLU A 94 -5.55 -28.63 19.06
C GLU A 94 -5.62 -28.16 17.60
N LEU A 95 -4.64 -28.46 16.76
CA LEU A 95 -4.55 -27.95 15.38
C LEU A 95 -5.77 -28.28 14.53
N ASN A 96 -6.19 -29.55 14.49
CA ASN A 96 -7.37 -29.97 13.71
C ASN A 96 -8.64 -29.28 14.23
N SER A 97 -8.78 -29.17 15.55
CA SER A 97 -9.93 -28.47 16.14
C SER A 97 -9.89 -26.97 15.83
N PHE A 98 -8.71 -26.35 15.86
CA PHE A 98 -8.50 -24.96 15.47
C PHE A 98 -8.91 -24.72 14.01
N ILE A 99 -8.45 -25.55 13.07
CA ILE A 99 -8.80 -25.46 11.64
C ILE A 99 -10.32 -25.63 11.47
N ASN A 100 -10.92 -26.65 12.08
CA ASN A 100 -12.37 -26.88 12.03
C ASN A 100 -13.16 -25.70 12.59
N ASN A 101 -12.74 -25.14 13.73
CA ASN A 101 -13.38 -23.97 14.33
C ASN A 101 -13.20 -22.72 13.46
N TRP A 102 -12.05 -22.54 12.81
CA TRP A 102 -11.81 -21.42 11.90
C TRP A 102 -12.73 -21.51 10.67
N LEU A 103 -12.82 -22.69 10.05
CA LEU A 103 -13.73 -22.96 8.93
C LEU A 103 -15.20 -22.76 9.33
N TYR A 104 -15.58 -23.17 10.54
CA TYR A 104 -16.90 -22.89 11.10
C TYR A 104 -17.15 -21.38 11.23
N CYS A 105 -16.16 -20.62 11.69
CA CYS A 105 -16.27 -19.17 11.80
C CYS A 105 -16.37 -18.49 10.43
N ILE A 106 -15.74 -19.02 9.37
CA ILE A 106 -15.91 -18.50 8.00
C ILE A 106 -17.34 -18.77 7.51
N THR A 107 -17.75 -20.04 7.54
CA THR A 107 -18.96 -20.54 6.87
C THR A 107 -20.26 -20.19 7.60
N ILE A 108 -20.25 -20.18 8.93
CA ILE A 108 -21.43 -19.94 9.76
C ILE A 108 -21.26 -18.66 10.58
N GLY A 109 -20.23 -18.59 11.43
CA GLY A 109 -20.14 -17.54 12.46
C GLY A 109 -20.09 -16.12 11.90
N ARG A 110 -19.19 -15.88 10.95
CA ARG A 110 -18.98 -14.59 10.30
C ARG A 110 -19.88 -14.42 9.08
N GLY A 111 -19.98 -15.44 8.24
CA GLY A 111 -20.77 -15.42 7.01
C GLY A 111 -22.23 -15.03 7.27
N ALA A 112 -22.90 -15.69 8.22
CA ALA A 112 -24.30 -15.40 8.53
C ALA A 112 -24.51 -13.96 9.04
N LYS A 113 -23.58 -13.43 9.84
CA LYS A 113 -23.72 -12.10 10.44
C LYS A 113 -23.52 -10.97 9.42
N ILE A 114 -22.50 -11.08 8.57
CA ILE A 114 -22.21 -10.07 7.54
C ILE A 114 -23.31 -10.09 6.46
N ILE A 115 -23.75 -11.28 6.05
CA ILE A 115 -24.79 -11.46 5.05
C ILE A 115 -26.16 -11.00 5.56
N SER A 116 -26.55 -11.39 6.77
CA SER A 116 -27.86 -11.02 7.32
C SER A 116 -28.00 -9.50 7.39
N ILE A 117 -26.98 -8.77 7.83
CA ILE A 117 -26.98 -7.30 7.84
C ILE A 117 -27.17 -6.73 6.44
N TYR A 118 -26.49 -7.30 5.45
CA TYR A 118 -26.56 -6.88 4.06
C TYR A 118 -27.96 -7.10 3.46
N MET A 119 -28.44 -8.34 3.51
CA MET A 119 -29.73 -8.75 2.96
C MET A 119 -30.90 -8.11 3.71
N ASP A 120 -30.82 -7.96 5.03
CA ASP A 120 -31.78 -7.19 5.82
C ASP A 120 -31.85 -5.74 5.36
N THR A 121 -30.70 -5.11 5.11
CA THR A 121 -30.65 -3.71 4.72
C THR A 121 -31.29 -3.51 3.35
N ILE A 122 -31.01 -4.38 2.38
CA ILE A 122 -31.68 -4.35 1.07
C ILE A 122 -33.18 -4.60 1.24
N SER A 123 -33.56 -5.66 1.97
CA SER A 123 -34.96 -6.05 2.14
C SER A 123 -35.78 -4.97 2.83
N LYS A 124 -35.29 -4.41 3.95
CA LYS A 124 -35.93 -3.30 4.69
C LYS A 124 -36.04 -2.05 3.82
N SER A 125 -34.98 -1.73 3.07
CA SER A 125 -34.98 -0.57 2.16
C SER A 125 -35.96 -0.76 1.00
N TYR A 126 -36.05 -1.98 0.44
CA TYR A 126 -37.00 -2.35 -0.60
C TYR A 126 -38.43 -2.22 -0.08
N LEU A 127 -38.74 -2.86 1.05
CA LEU A 127 -40.06 -2.81 1.69
C LEU A 127 -40.49 -1.38 2.06
N LYS A 128 -39.56 -0.53 2.50
CA LYS A 128 -39.82 0.90 2.80
C LYS A 128 -40.33 1.68 1.58
N HIS A 129 -39.97 1.25 0.37
CA HIS A 129 -40.39 1.89 -0.87
C HIS A 129 -41.72 1.34 -1.42
N ILE A 130 -42.29 0.31 -0.81
CA ILE A 130 -43.60 -0.26 -1.15
C ILE A 130 -44.69 0.41 -0.29
N THR A 131 -45.81 0.80 -0.90
CA THR A 131 -46.96 1.36 -0.16
C THR A 131 -47.79 0.28 0.53
N LYS A 132 -48.52 0.63 1.59
CA LYS A 132 -49.47 -0.30 2.26
C LYS A 132 -50.49 -0.92 1.29
N LYS A 133 -50.94 -0.15 0.28
CA LYS A 133 -51.87 -0.62 -0.76
C LYS A 133 -51.23 -1.69 -1.65
N GLN A 134 -49.99 -1.45 -2.09
CA GLN A 134 -49.21 -2.42 -2.88
C GLN A 134 -48.93 -3.70 -2.07
N LEU A 135 -48.49 -3.57 -0.82
CA LEU A 135 -48.31 -4.71 0.10
C LEU A 135 -49.60 -5.54 0.30
N LYS A 136 -50.76 -4.89 0.41
CA LYS A 136 -52.05 -5.60 0.53
C LYS A 136 -52.43 -6.30 -0.79
N ALA A 137 -52.15 -5.68 -1.93
CA ALA A 137 -52.41 -6.27 -3.25
C ALA A 137 -51.47 -7.44 -3.57
N LEU A 138 -50.22 -7.42 -3.11
CA LEU A 138 -49.26 -8.52 -3.27
C LEU A 138 -49.66 -9.81 -2.52
N LYS A 139 -50.52 -9.70 -1.50
CA LYS A 139 -51.10 -10.85 -0.78
C LYS A 139 -52.32 -11.46 -1.46
N ASP A 140 -52.86 -10.78 -2.47
CA ASP A 140 -54.08 -11.15 -3.19
C ASP A 140 -53.66 -11.69 -4.56
N GLU A 141 -53.48 -13.01 -4.67
CA GLU A 141 -52.90 -13.69 -5.86
C GLU A 141 -53.61 -13.34 -7.18
N LYS A 142 -54.83 -12.81 -7.12
CA LYS A 142 -55.63 -12.40 -8.27
C LYS A 142 -55.31 -11.00 -8.82
N LYS A 143 -54.45 -10.19 -8.18
CA LYS A 143 -54.12 -8.82 -8.62
C LYS A 143 -52.73 -8.69 -9.27
N ILE A 144 -52.72 -8.66 -10.60
CA ILE A 144 -51.55 -8.60 -11.49
C ILE A 144 -50.88 -7.20 -11.53
N ILE A 145 -51.47 -6.17 -10.91
CA ILE A 145 -51.14 -4.75 -11.12
C ILE A 145 -49.72 -4.33 -10.64
N PHE A 146 -49.01 -5.18 -9.88
CA PHE A 146 -47.68 -4.87 -9.32
C PHE A 146 -46.63 -5.97 -9.55
N ASN A 147 -46.69 -6.64 -10.71
CA ASN A 147 -45.78 -7.74 -11.04
C ASN A 147 -44.31 -7.35 -10.92
N ALA A 148 -43.90 -6.17 -11.38
CA ALA A 148 -42.50 -5.79 -11.33
C ALA A 148 -41.99 -5.56 -9.89
N ILE A 149 -42.85 -5.14 -8.95
CA ILE A 149 -42.50 -5.07 -7.52
C ILE A 149 -42.40 -6.47 -6.93
N LYS A 150 -43.33 -7.36 -7.29
CA LYS A 150 -43.36 -8.75 -6.85
C LYS A 150 -42.09 -9.48 -7.29
N ASN A 151 -41.72 -9.39 -8.56
CA ASN A 151 -40.51 -9.98 -9.11
C ASN A 151 -39.26 -9.57 -8.33
N GLY A 152 -39.15 -8.30 -7.92
CA GLY A 152 -38.02 -7.87 -7.08
C GLY A 152 -38.03 -8.44 -5.66
N ILE A 153 -39.19 -8.69 -5.05
CA ILE A 153 -39.27 -9.41 -3.76
C ILE A 153 -38.90 -10.88 -3.95
N ASP A 154 -39.44 -11.50 -4.98
CA ASP A 154 -39.20 -12.91 -5.31
C ASP A 154 -37.72 -13.13 -5.60
N GLU A 155 -37.07 -12.23 -6.33
CA GLU A 155 -35.63 -12.28 -6.63
C GLU A 155 -34.77 -12.04 -5.38
N ILE A 156 -35.13 -11.08 -4.51
CA ILE A 156 -34.45 -10.93 -3.20
C ILE A 156 -34.53 -12.22 -2.39
N THR A 157 -35.70 -12.84 -2.36
CA THR A 157 -35.95 -14.08 -1.63
C THR A 157 -35.13 -15.22 -2.22
N LEU A 158 -35.17 -15.40 -3.55
CA LEU A 158 -34.43 -16.42 -4.28
C LEU A 158 -32.93 -16.30 -4.03
N GLN A 159 -32.36 -15.10 -4.14
CA GLN A 159 -30.93 -14.89 -3.91
C GLN A 159 -30.55 -15.09 -2.43
N TYR A 160 -31.44 -14.76 -1.50
CA TYR A 160 -31.21 -15.05 -0.09
C TYR A 160 -31.21 -16.56 0.20
N GLU A 161 -32.18 -17.30 -0.34
CA GLU A 161 -32.26 -18.76 -0.24
C GLU A 161 -31.04 -19.43 -0.86
N ARG A 162 -30.63 -18.99 -2.06
CA ARG A 162 -29.41 -19.48 -2.73
C ARG A 162 -28.19 -19.31 -1.83
N LEU A 163 -28.04 -18.13 -1.22
CA LEU A 163 -26.93 -17.83 -0.33
C LEU A 163 -26.95 -18.72 0.92
N LEU A 164 -28.09 -18.84 1.60
CA LEU A 164 -28.24 -19.72 2.76
C LEU A 164 -27.95 -21.18 2.42
N LYS A 165 -28.38 -21.65 1.24
CA LYS A 165 -28.07 -23.00 0.75
C LYS A 165 -26.56 -23.18 0.58
N HIS A 166 -25.85 -22.22 0.00
CA HIS A 166 -24.39 -22.28 -0.13
C HIS A 166 -23.69 -22.29 1.23
N LEU A 167 -24.09 -21.44 2.18
CA LEU A 167 -23.51 -21.44 3.54
C LEU A 167 -23.70 -22.80 4.21
N ARG A 168 -24.92 -23.35 4.13
CA ARG A 168 -25.25 -24.66 4.69
C ARG A 168 -24.43 -25.78 4.05
N VAL A 169 -24.44 -25.89 2.73
CA VAL A 169 -23.69 -26.92 2.00
C VAL A 169 -22.20 -26.84 2.31
N HIS A 170 -21.61 -25.64 2.31
CA HIS A 170 -20.20 -25.50 2.61
C HIS A 170 -19.87 -25.78 4.08
N SER A 171 -20.75 -25.45 5.01
CA SER A 171 -20.56 -25.84 6.41
C SER A 171 -20.64 -27.35 6.60
N GLU A 172 -21.58 -28.03 5.93
CA GLU A 172 -21.76 -29.49 6.06
C GLU A 172 -20.63 -30.26 5.35
N VAL A 173 -20.09 -29.73 4.25
CA VAL A 173 -18.99 -30.35 3.50
C VAL A 173 -17.65 -30.17 4.19
N PHE A 174 -17.39 -29.00 4.77
CA PHE A 174 -16.06 -28.65 5.28
C PHE A 174 -15.93 -28.70 6.80
N VAL A 175 -17.04 -28.73 7.54
CA VAL A 175 -17.02 -28.66 9.01
C VAL A 175 -17.81 -29.82 9.59
N ASN A 176 -17.09 -30.71 10.27
CA ASN A 176 -17.75 -31.66 11.17
C ASN A 176 -18.13 -30.93 12.47
N THR A 177 -19.40 -30.54 12.61
CA THR A 177 -19.88 -29.79 13.78
C THR A 177 -19.72 -30.54 15.10
N LYS A 178 -19.57 -31.88 15.05
CA LYS A 178 -19.29 -32.72 16.23
C LYS A 178 -17.85 -32.60 16.72
N GLU A 179 -16.93 -32.09 15.90
CA GLU A 179 -15.51 -31.91 16.19
C GLU A 179 -15.15 -30.48 16.63
N LEU A 180 -16.16 -29.60 16.76
CA LEU A 180 -15.98 -28.25 17.26
C LEU A 180 -15.72 -28.31 18.77
N LEU A 181 -14.49 -27.98 19.17
CA LEU A 181 -14.09 -27.89 20.58
C LEU A 181 -13.70 -26.44 20.89
N ASN A 182 -13.99 -25.98 22.11
CA ASN A 182 -13.52 -24.66 22.51
C ASN A 182 -11.98 -24.64 22.53
N PRO A 183 -11.33 -23.61 21.94
CA PRO A 183 -9.89 -23.46 22.05
C PRO A 183 -9.46 -23.36 23.52
N SER A 184 -8.35 -23.99 23.90
CA SER A 184 -7.81 -23.89 25.26
C SER A 184 -7.50 -22.43 25.64
N ASP A 185 -7.47 -22.11 26.93
CA ASP A 185 -7.16 -20.75 27.38
C ASP A 185 -5.79 -20.26 26.89
N ARG A 186 -4.83 -21.18 26.74
CA ARG A 186 -3.50 -20.88 26.18
C ARG A 186 -3.59 -20.53 24.70
N LEU A 187 -4.30 -21.32 23.89
CA LEU A 187 -4.52 -21.02 22.48
C LEU A 187 -5.31 -19.72 22.30
N ARG A 188 -6.34 -19.47 23.13
CA ARG A 188 -7.09 -18.21 23.16
C ARG A 188 -6.18 -17.00 23.43
N ASN A 189 -5.20 -17.13 24.32
CA ASN A 189 -4.25 -16.04 24.61
C ASN A 189 -3.32 -15.75 23.43
N ILE A 190 -2.87 -16.78 22.70
CA ILE A 190 -2.09 -16.60 21.47
C ILE A 190 -2.93 -15.93 20.38
N LEU A 191 -4.18 -16.38 20.18
CA LEU A 191 -5.10 -15.75 19.23
C LEU A 191 -5.39 -14.29 19.58
N LYS A 192 -5.55 -13.95 20.86
CA LYS A 192 -5.69 -12.55 21.31
C LYS A 192 -4.44 -11.71 21.03
N THR A 193 -3.26 -12.30 21.18
CA THR A 193 -1.98 -11.63 20.92
C THR A 193 -1.79 -11.37 19.43
N TRP A 194 -2.06 -12.38 18.60
CA TRP A 194 -2.06 -12.25 17.15
C TRP A 194 -3.06 -11.19 16.70
N LEU A 195 -4.30 -11.23 17.20
CA LEU A 195 -5.33 -10.24 16.90
C LEU A 195 -4.86 -8.80 17.21
N LYS A 196 -4.27 -8.57 18.39
CA LYS A 196 -3.78 -7.23 18.79
C LYS A 196 -2.64 -6.73 17.91
N THR A 197 -1.74 -7.62 17.50
CA THR A 197 -0.59 -7.27 16.66
C THR A 197 -1.06 -6.88 15.26
N SER A 198 -1.88 -7.73 14.64
CA SER A 198 -2.45 -7.49 13.32
C SER A 198 -3.39 -6.27 13.26
N GLU A 199 -4.12 -5.95 14.34
CA GLU A 199 -4.95 -4.73 14.42
C GLU A 199 -4.11 -3.44 14.35
N ASN A 200 -2.88 -3.45 14.88
CA ASN A 200 -1.97 -2.30 14.80
C ASN A 200 -1.43 -2.11 13.38
N GLU A 201 -1.04 -3.19 12.71
CA GLU A 201 -0.53 -3.17 11.33
C GLU A 201 -1.55 -2.61 10.34
N ILE A 202 -2.81 -3.06 10.42
CA ILE A 202 -3.92 -2.54 9.61
C ILE A 202 -4.12 -1.04 9.83
N SER A 203 -3.99 -0.57 11.08
CA SER A 203 -4.14 0.85 11.42
C SER A 203 -3.04 1.72 10.79
N GLU A 204 -1.89 1.15 10.46
CA GLU A 204 -0.79 1.82 9.76
C GLU A 204 -1.01 1.81 8.24
N ILE A 205 -1.46 0.70 7.66
CA ILE A 205 -1.77 0.56 6.23
C ILE A 205 -2.88 1.53 5.80
N ILE A 206 -3.93 1.70 6.62
CA ILE A 206 -5.04 2.64 6.36
C ILE A 206 -4.55 4.10 6.25
N LYS A 207 -3.44 4.46 6.92
CA LYS A 207 -2.87 5.81 6.83
C LYS A 207 -2.18 6.05 5.48
N VAL A 208 -1.69 4.99 4.83
CA VAL A 208 -0.93 5.03 3.57
C VAL A 208 -1.84 5.07 2.34
N GLU A 209 -2.98 4.37 2.37
CA GLU A 209 -4.00 4.35 1.29
C GLU A 209 -4.49 5.74 0.85
N GLY A 210 -4.37 6.76 1.72
CA GLY A 210 -4.73 8.14 1.38
C GLY A 210 -3.72 8.89 0.50
N THR A 211 -2.57 8.30 0.15
CA THR A 211 -1.42 9.03 -0.41
C THR A 211 -0.76 8.42 -1.65
N GLN A 212 -0.98 7.15 -1.98
CA GLN A 212 -0.33 6.49 -3.14
C GLN A 212 -1.30 5.57 -3.89
N ALA A 213 -1.05 5.38 -5.19
CA ALA A 213 -1.72 4.38 -6.00
C ALA A 213 -1.17 2.99 -5.65
N ILE A 214 -1.95 2.22 -4.89
CA ILE A 214 -1.60 0.88 -4.44
C ILE A 214 -2.08 -0.14 -5.49
N PRO A 215 -1.24 -1.14 -5.88
CA PRO A 215 -1.67 -2.24 -6.74
C PRO A 215 -2.90 -2.97 -6.18
N ILE A 216 -3.82 -3.39 -7.06
CA ILE A 216 -5.06 -4.07 -6.64
C ILE A 216 -4.81 -5.38 -5.85
N THR A 217 -3.68 -6.05 -6.09
CA THR A 217 -3.23 -7.22 -5.33
C THR A 217 -2.95 -6.89 -3.86
N ASP A 218 -2.35 -5.72 -3.61
CA ASP A 218 -2.01 -5.27 -2.27
C ASP A 218 -3.26 -4.77 -1.53
N VAL A 219 -4.18 -4.12 -2.28
CA VAL A 219 -5.52 -3.80 -1.78
C VAL A 219 -6.26 -5.08 -1.38
N LYS A 220 -6.17 -6.16 -2.18
CA LYS A 220 -6.76 -7.45 -1.81
C LYS A 220 -6.16 -8.01 -0.52
N GLY A 221 -4.84 -8.02 -0.38
CA GLY A 221 -4.18 -8.50 0.85
C GLY A 221 -4.69 -7.78 2.11
N TYR A 222 -4.93 -6.47 2.01
CA TYR A 222 -5.53 -5.68 3.10
C TYR A 222 -6.96 -6.13 3.45
N TYR A 223 -7.81 -6.33 2.45
CA TYR A 223 -9.18 -6.80 2.65
C TYR A 223 -9.20 -8.24 3.22
N ASP A 224 -8.31 -9.12 2.74
CA ASP A 224 -8.12 -10.49 3.25
C ASP A 224 -7.70 -10.47 4.74
N GLN A 225 -6.83 -9.53 5.15
CA GLN A 225 -6.40 -9.41 6.54
C GLN A 225 -7.57 -8.98 7.46
N ILE A 226 -8.38 -8.00 7.03
CA ILE A 226 -9.62 -7.63 7.75
C ILE A 226 -10.54 -8.84 7.90
N LEU A 227 -10.68 -9.63 6.83
CA LEU A 227 -11.49 -10.84 6.84
C LEU A 227 -11.01 -11.84 7.90
N ASN A 228 -9.69 -12.09 7.96
CA ASN A 228 -9.08 -13.02 8.90
C ASN A 228 -9.16 -12.54 10.36
N LEU A 229 -9.06 -11.22 10.61
CA LEU A 229 -9.27 -10.69 11.96
C LEU A 229 -10.70 -10.88 12.43
N ASP A 230 -11.71 -10.62 11.60
CA ASP A 230 -13.09 -10.87 12.00
C ASP A 230 -13.38 -12.36 12.22
N THR A 231 -12.75 -13.26 11.45
CA THR A 231 -12.81 -14.71 11.71
C THR A 231 -12.21 -15.05 13.08
N CYS A 232 -11.02 -14.53 13.40
CA CYS A 232 -10.37 -14.73 14.70
C CYS A 232 -11.20 -14.15 15.86
N ARG A 233 -11.80 -12.97 15.68
CA ARG A 233 -12.72 -12.38 16.68
C ARG A 233 -13.95 -13.24 16.90
N CYS A 234 -14.53 -13.78 15.83
CA CYS A 234 -15.64 -14.72 15.92
C CYS A 234 -15.25 -15.97 16.70
N LEU A 235 -14.08 -16.54 16.42
CA LEU A 235 -13.51 -17.68 17.14
C LEU A 235 -13.32 -17.39 18.65
N LEU A 236 -12.96 -16.16 18.98
CA LEU A 236 -12.80 -15.70 20.37
C LEU A 236 -14.11 -15.27 21.05
N GLY A 237 -15.25 -15.28 20.34
CA GLY A 237 -16.54 -14.79 20.85
C GLY A 237 -16.61 -13.27 21.01
N LEU A 238 -15.77 -12.52 20.30
CA LEU A 238 -15.71 -11.06 20.32
C LEU A 238 -16.65 -10.45 19.28
N SER A 239 -17.09 -9.22 19.52
CA SER A 239 -17.88 -8.46 18.56
C SER A 239 -17.07 -8.14 17.29
N PRO A 240 -17.70 -8.00 16.10
CA PRO A 240 -17.00 -7.63 14.87
C PRO A 240 -16.31 -6.26 14.98
N ILE A 241 -15.29 -6.05 14.16
CA ILE A 241 -14.47 -4.82 14.11
C ILE A 241 -15.31 -3.54 13.92
N GLU A 242 -16.48 -3.65 13.27
CA GLU A 242 -17.37 -2.53 12.93
C GLU A 242 -17.77 -1.63 14.12
N ASN A 243 -17.73 -2.15 15.36
CA ASN A 243 -18.15 -1.42 16.55
C ASN A 243 -17.01 -0.64 17.28
N ASN A 244 -15.73 -0.96 17.02
CA ASN A 244 -14.61 -0.42 17.82
C ASN A 244 -13.73 0.60 17.06
N PHE A 245 -13.72 0.58 15.72
CA PHE A 245 -12.95 1.54 14.94
C PHE A 245 -13.76 2.82 14.66
N ARG A 246 -13.65 3.79 15.57
CA ARG A 246 -14.36 5.09 15.49
C ARG A 246 -13.96 5.97 14.29
N ASN A 247 -12.97 5.59 13.48
CA ASN A 247 -12.54 6.32 12.28
C ASN A 247 -12.38 5.35 11.10
N ARG A 248 -13.41 5.27 10.25
CA ARG A 248 -13.50 4.48 9.00
C ARG A 248 -13.41 2.96 9.16
N SER A 249 -14.47 2.37 9.71
CA SER A 249 -14.73 0.93 9.53
C SER A 249 -15.06 0.64 8.07
N VAL A 250 -14.36 -0.34 7.45
CA VAL A 250 -14.75 -0.90 6.16
C VAL A 250 -16.02 -1.72 6.38
N SER A 251 -17.15 -1.22 5.91
CA SER A 251 -18.45 -1.87 6.13
C SER A 251 -18.53 -3.21 5.38
N ALA A 252 -19.36 -4.14 5.84
CA ALA A 252 -19.72 -5.36 5.09
C ALA A 252 -19.93 -5.12 3.59
N PHE A 253 -20.63 -4.02 3.30
CA PHE A 253 -20.96 -3.49 2.00
C PHE A 253 -19.72 -3.09 1.16
N ASP A 254 -18.76 -2.38 1.76
CA ASP A 254 -17.50 -1.99 1.08
C ASP A 254 -16.62 -3.22 0.82
N ARG A 255 -16.65 -4.21 1.71
CA ARG A 255 -15.94 -5.48 1.52
C ARG A 255 -16.48 -6.25 0.33
N PHE A 256 -17.79 -6.46 0.27
CA PHE A 256 -18.38 -7.14 -0.88
C PHE A 256 -18.18 -6.38 -2.18
N SER A 257 -18.19 -5.03 -2.14
CA SER A 257 -17.83 -4.23 -3.30
C SER A 257 -16.43 -4.51 -3.80
N LYS A 258 -15.43 -4.56 -2.91
CA LYS A 258 -14.05 -4.83 -3.31
C LYS A 258 -13.82 -6.28 -3.72
N TYR A 259 -14.46 -7.24 -3.06
CA TYR A 259 -14.39 -8.63 -3.49
C TYR A 259 -15.07 -8.89 -4.83
N PHE A 260 -16.07 -8.09 -5.21
CA PHE A 260 -16.59 -8.11 -6.57
C PHE A 260 -15.55 -7.67 -7.59
N GLU A 261 -14.80 -6.59 -7.31
CA GLU A 261 -13.68 -6.14 -8.14
C GLU A 261 -12.59 -7.23 -8.22
N PHE A 262 -12.20 -7.82 -7.07
CA PHE A 262 -11.20 -8.90 -7.04
C PHE A 262 -11.64 -10.14 -7.81
N TRP A 263 -12.92 -10.48 -7.75
CA TRP A 263 -13.49 -11.60 -8.50
C TRP A 263 -13.47 -11.33 -10.00
N GLN A 264 -13.83 -10.11 -10.44
CA GLN A 264 -13.74 -9.71 -11.85
C GLN A 264 -12.30 -9.77 -12.39
N GLU A 265 -11.33 -9.39 -11.56
CA GLU A 265 -9.89 -9.44 -11.87
C GLU A 265 -9.27 -10.82 -11.64
N LYS A 266 -10.08 -11.86 -11.36
CA LYS A 266 -9.64 -13.24 -11.11
C LYS A 266 -8.62 -13.38 -9.97
N LEU A 267 -8.66 -12.47 -9.00
CA LEU A 267 -7.79 -12.49 -7.83
C LEU A 267 -8.35 -13.34 -6.68
N THR A 268 -9.63 -13.74 -6.76
CA THR A 268 -10.26 -14.64 -5.80
C THR A 268 -10.26 -16.08 -6.29
N GLN A 269 -9.94 -17.03 -5.43
CA GLN A 269 -10.00 -18.46 -5.68
C GLN A 269 -10.77 -19.15 -4.57
N LYS A 270 -11.80 -19.92 -4.92
CA LYS A 270 -12.58 -20.66 -3.93
C LYS A 270 -11.73 -21.78 -3.31
N PHE A 271 -11.69 -21.90 -1.98
CA PHE A 271 -11.02 -23.03 -1.33
C PHE A 271 -11.80 -24.34 -1.48
N THR A 272 -11.06 -25.44 -1.51
CA THR A 272 -11.51 -26.81 -1.74
C THR A 272 -11.24 -27.71 -0.53
N THR A 273 -11.78 -28.93 -0.54
CA THR A 273 -11.46 -29.94 0.48
C THR A 273 -9.97 -30.26 0.48
N ALA A 274 -9.33 -30.34 -0.69
CA ALA A 274 -7.89 -30.58 -0.80
C ALA A 274 -7.07 -29.46 -0.14
N ASP A 275 -7.46 -28.19 -0.30
CA ASP A 275 -6.79 -27.08 0.38
C ASP A 275 -6.88 -27.21 1.91
N ILE A 276 -7.98 -27.74 2.45
CA ILE A 276 -8.17 -27.97 3.88
C ILE A 276 -7.37 -29.20 4.34
N GLU A 277 -7.39 -30.28 3.56
CA GLU A 277 -6.61 -31.48 3.81
C GLU A 277 -5.12 -31.19 3.81
N ASP A 278 -4.63 -30.28 2.96
CA ASP A 278 -3.24 -29.81 2.96
C ASP A 278 -2.90 -29.07 4.27
N LEU A 279 -3.80 -28.26 4.82
CA LEU A 279 -3.60 -27.61 6.13
C LEU A 279 -3.45 -28.64 7.26
N CYS A 280 -4.24 -29.72 7.20
CA CYS A 280 -4.14 -30.86 8.10
C CYS A 280 -2.96 -31.79 7.76
N GLY A 281 -2.51 -31.80 6.51
CA GLY A 281 -1.45 -32.63 5.94
C GLY A 281 -0.06 -32.18 6.39
N ILE A 282 0.12 -30.86 6.61
CA ILE A 282 1.28 -30.29 7.30
C ILE A 282 1.56 -31.03 8.62
N TYR A 283 0.51 -31.52 9.31
CA TYR A 283 0.61 -32.27 10.56
C TYR A 283 0.91 -33.77 10.38
N LYS A 284 0.37 -34.44 9.35
CA LYS A 284 0.57 -35.89 9.15
C LYS A 284 1.99 -36.24 8.71
N ASP A 285 2.60 -35.41 7.86
CA ASP A 285 3.98 -35.63 7.44
C ASP A 285 4.98 -35.22 8.52
N GLU A 286 4.70 -34.17 9.31
CA GLU A 286 5.55 -33.79 10.43
C GLU A 286 5.46 -34.75 11.61
N ILE A 287 4.29 -35.32 11.94
CA ILE A 287 4.14 -36.35 12.98
C ILE A 287 4.72 -37.69 12.56
N LYS A 288 4.48 -38.18 11.34
CA LYS A 288 5.19 -39.38 10.87
C LYS A 288 6.70 -39.19 10.94
N THR A 289 7.18 -37.99 10.63
CA THR A 289 8.60 -37.65 10.74
C THR A 289 9.06 -37.51 12.20
N ARG A 290 8.18 -37.15 13.14
CA ARG A 290 8.49 -36.94 14.57
C ARG A 290 8.37 -38.23 15.40
N GLU A 291 7.35 -39.06 15.15
CA GLU A 291 7.20 -40.41 15.70
C GLU A 291 8.32 -41.32 15.19
N TYR A 292 8.62 -41.28 13.88
CA TYR A 292 9.81 -41.95 13.33
C TYR A 292 11.11 -41.44 13.95
N ARG A 293 11.22 -40.15 14.30
CA ARG A 293 12.39 -39.61 15.02
C ARG A 293 12.43 -40.00 16.50
N MET A 294 11.30 -40.21 17.16
CA MET A 294 11.22 -40.58 18.59
C MET A 294 11.41 -42.09 18.80
N GLU A 295 10.90 -42.94 17.91
CA GLU A 295 11.24 -44.38 17.88
C GLU A 295 12.70 -44.60 17.50
N ASN A 296 13.21 -43.91 16.46
CA ASN A 296 14.64 -43.94 16.15
C ASN A 296 15.49 -43.33 17.28
N GLN A 297 15.03 -42.31 18.02
CA GLN A 297 15.79 -41.79 19.18
C GLN A 297 15.86 -42.79 20.33
N LYS A 298 14.82 -43.60 20.58
CA LYS A 298 14.86 -44.65 21.60
C LYS A 298 15.73 -45.84 21.17
N GLU A 299 15.76 -46.18 19.88
CA GLU A 299 16.74 -47.14 19.34
C GLU A 299 18.17 -46.58 19.30
N LEU A 300 18.36 -45.29 18.98
CA LEU A 300 19.67 -44.61 18.94
C LEU A 300 20.28 -44.41 20.34
N ILE A 301 19.47 -44.16 21.37
CA ILE A 301 19.96 -44.03 22.76
C ILE A 301 20.46 -45.37 23.30
N ASN A 302 19.94 -46.50 22.80
CA ASN A 302 20.36 -47.83 23.24
C ASN A 302 21.47 -48.45 22.37
N ASN A 303 21.68 -47.98 21.12
CA ASN A 303 22.61 -48.63 20.19
C ASN A 303 23.78 -47.78 19.67
N ASP A 304 23.89 -46.48 19.92
CA ASP A 304 25.00 -45.68 19.34
C ASP A 304 26.05 -45.25 20.37
N THR A 305 26.92 -46.21 20.70
CA THR A 305 28.31 -45.89 21.00
C THR A 305 29.01 -45.38 19.74
N ARG A 306 29.31 -44.06 19.75
CA ARG A 306 30.39 -43.37 18.99
C ARG A 306 30.21 -43.26 17.46
N SER A 307 29.65 -42.15 16.99
CA SER A 307 29.94 -41.59 15.64
C SER A 307 30.66 -40.23 15.77
N GLY A 308 31.52 -39.92 14.81
CA GLY A 308 32.48 -38.80 14.87
C GLY A 308 31.88 -37.39 14.74
N TRP A 309 30.55 -37.27 14.70
CA TRP A 309 29.82 -36.01 14.50
C TRP A 309 29.53 -35.22 15.79
N ASP A 310 29.72 -35.83 16.97
CA ASP A 310 29.42 -35.19 18.26
C ASP A 310 30.32 -33.98 18.59
N ASN A 311 31.39 -33.77 17.82
CA ASN A 311 32.38 -32.71 18.06
C ASN A 311 32.39 -31.59 16.99
N CYS A 312 31.50 -31.57 15.99
CA CYS A 312 31.46 -30.52 14.96
C CYS A 312 30.15 -29.71 14.97
N TYR A 313 30.25 -28.39 14.86
CA TYR A 313 29.13 -27.45 14.78
C TYR A 313 28.48 -27.43 13.38
N GLY A 314 29.29 -27.56 12.33
CA GLY A 314 28.82 -27.59 10.95
C GLY A 314 29.91 -27.99 9.97
N VAL A 315 29.52 -28.24 8.73
CA VAL A 315 30.42 -28.72 7.67
C VAL A 315 30.25 -27.92 6.39
N ILE A 316 31.33 -27.84 5.63
CA ILE A 316 31.38 -27.34 4.25
C ILE A 316 31.35 -28.57 3.35
N TYR A 317 30.49 -28.54 2.33
CA TYR A 317 30.36 -29.63 1.37
C TYR A 317 30.52 -29.17 -0.06
N LEU A 318 30.94 -30.11 -0.91
CA LEU A 318 31.01 -30.00 -2.34
C LEU A 318 29.95 -30.92 -2.96
N LEU A 319 28.98 -30.34 -3.64
CA LEU A 319 28.06 -31.06 -4.51
C LEU A 319 28.61 -31.03 -5.93
N THR A 320 28.77 -32.19 -6.53
CA THR A 320 29.31 -32.35 -7.88
C THR A 320 28.22 -32.89 -8.80
N ASP A 321 28.02 -32.20 -9.92
CA ASP A 321 27.35 -32.77 -11.07
C ASP A 321 28.39 -33.55 -11.89
N THR A 322 28.22 -34.87 -11.96
CA THR A 322 29.19 -35.76 -12.58
C THR A 322 29.14 -35.70 -14.11
N ASN A 323 28.11 -35.06 -14.66
CA ASN A 323 27.90 -34.93 -16.10
C ASN A 323 27.90 -36.29 -16.82
N ILE A 324 27.27 -37.29 -16.21
CA ILE A 324 27.28 -38.67 -16.72
C ILE A 324 26.53 -38.83 -18.05
N ASP A 325 25.63 -37.91 -18.38
CA ASP A 325 24.91 -37.80 -19.66
C ASP A 325 25.77 -37.16 -20.78
N GLY A 326 26.96 -36.64 -20.46
CA GLY A 326 27.90 -36.09 -21.44
C GLY A 326 27.47 -34.78 -22.08
N THR A 327 26.43 -34.11 -21.58
CA THR A 327 25.86 -32.90 -22.20
C THR A 327 26.70 -31.64 -21.95
N LEU A 328 27.58 -31.65 -20.94
CA LEU A 328 28.60 -30.62 -20.73
C LEU A 328 30.00 -31.16 -21.03
N PRO A 329 30.98 -30.29 -21.33
CA PRO A 329 32.37 -30.73 -21.56
C PRO A 329 33.09 -31.14 -20.26
N ASN A 330 32.65 -30.65 -19.10
CA ASN A 330 33.31 -30.86 -17.80
C ASN A 330 32.27 -31.10 -16.69
N LYS A 331 32.72 -31.67 -15.57
CA LYS A 331 31.94 -31.74 -14.31
C LYS A 331 31.68 -30.34 -13.75
N MET A 332 30.55 -30.18 -13.07
CA MET A 332 30.19 -28.92 -12.40
C MET A 332 30.25 -29.09 -10.89
N TYR A 333 30.71 -28.05 -10.19
CA TYR A 333 30.97 -28.10 -8.75
C TYR A 333 30.20 -26.99 -8.03
N TYR A 334 29.58 -27.33 -6.91
CA TYR A 334 28.76 -26.44 -6.11
C TYR A 334 29.17 -26.55 -4.64
N ILE A 335 29.58 -25.45 -4.03
CA ILE A 335 30.00 -25.43 -2.62
C ILE A 335 28.84 -24.93 -1.76
N GLY A 336 28.61 -25.57 -0.61
CA GLY A 336 27.63 -25.12 0.36
C GLY A 336 28.02 -25.47 1.79
N VAL A 337 27.23 -24.96 2.74
CA VAL A 337 27.42 -25.23 4.18
C VAL A 337 26.17 -25.83 4.79
N THR A 338 26.35 -26.69 5.80
CA THR A 338 25.24 -27.29 6.56
C THR A 338 25.64 -27.58 7.99
N ILE A 339 24.73 -27.32 8.93
CA ILE A 339 24.81 -27.79 10.32
C ILE A 339 23.96 -29.07 10.55
N ARG A 340 23.37 -29.61 9.47
CA ARG A 340 22.58 -30.85 9.44
C ARG A 340 23.41 -31.98 8.81
N LYS A 341 23.03 -33.24 9.08
CA LYS A 341 23.60 -34.42 8.39
C LYS A 341 23.63 -34.23 6.87
N LEU A 342 24.75 -34.55 6.24
CA LEU A 342 25.00 -34.29 4.82
C LEU A 342 23.92 -34.88 3.90
N ARG A 343 23.55 -36.15 4.13
CA ARG A 343 22.48 -36.84 3.38
C ARG A 343 21.17 -36.07 3.37
N ARG A 344 20.79 -35.49 4.51
CA ARG A 344 19.55 -34.71 4.64
C ARG A 344 19.62 -33.44 3.79
N ARG A 345 20.75 -32.73 3.83
CA ARG A 345 20.95 -31.54 3.01
C ARG A 345 20.92 -31.87 1.52
N PHE A 346 21.46 -33.02 1.12
CA PHE A 346 21.44 -33.46 -0.27
C PHE A 346 20.02 -33.72 -0.77
N LEU A 347 19.21 -34.43 0.02
CA LEU A 347 17.80 -34.68 -0.29
C LEU A 347 16.99 -33.38 -0.39
N GLU A 348 17.29 -32.38 0.45
CA GLU A 348 16.65 -31.07 0.37
C GLU A 348 16.94 -30.40 -0.98
N HIS A 349 18.21 -30.36 -1.40
CA HIS A 349 18.59 -29.80 -2.71
C HIS A 349 17.89 -30.50 -3.87
N LEU A 350 17.89 -31.84 -3.87
CA LEU A 350 17.28 -32.65 -4.94
C LEU A 350 15.75 -32.47 -5.03
N ARG A 351 15.08 -32.16 -3.92
CA ARG A 351 13.63 -31.91 -3.89
C ARG A 351 13.27 -30.50 -4.35
N SER A 352 14.02 -29.51 -3.85
CA SER A 352 13.78 -28.10 -4.15
C SER A 352 15.01 -27.29 -3.79
N THR A 353 15.56 -26.56 -4.75
CA THR A 353 16.64 -25.61 -4.51
C THR A 353 16.31 -24.25 -5.08
N GLU A 354 16.57 -23.19 -4.32
CA GLU A 354 16.43 -21.80 -4.76
C GLU A 354 17.58 -21.37 -5.67
N ASN A 355 18.65 -22.18 -5.76
CA ASN A 355 19.77 -21.92 -6.65
C ASN A 355 19.38 -22.28 -8.08
N ARG A 356 19.17 -21.26 -8.92
CA ARG A 356 18.78 -21.43 -10.33
C ARG A 356 19.73 -22.33 -11.13
N TYR A 357 21.04 -22.25 -10.91
CA TYR A 357 22.03 -23.06 -11.64
C TYR A 357 21.98 -24.52 -11.22
N LEU A 358 21.90 -24.76 -9.91
CA LEU A 358 21.75 -26.12 -9.37
C LEU A 358 20.39 -26.72 -9.76
N ASN A 359 19.33 -25.90 -9.80
CA ASN A 359 18.01 -26.32 -10.28
C ASN A 359 18.03 -26.67 -11.78
N MET A 360 18.74 -25.90 -12.60
CA MET A 360 18.96 -26.24 -14.02
C MET A 360 19.72 -27.56 -14.16
N ALA A 361 20.75 -27.79 -13.34
CA ALA A 361 21.48 -29.05 -13.33
C ALA A 361 20.60 -30.24 -12.94
N PHE A 362 19.77 -30.13 -11.89
CA PHE A 362 18.82 -31.18 -11.52
C PHE A 362 17.75 -31.42 -12.59
N SER A 363 17.20 -30.34 -13.16
CA SER A 363 16.18 -30.42 -14.20
C SER A 363 16.70 -31.13 -15.45
N ARG A 364 18.00 -31.02 -15.76
CA ARG A 364 18.63 -31.67 -16.91
C ARG A 364 18.37 -33.18 -16.98
N TYR A 365 18.44 -33.87 -15.84
CA TYR A 365 18.29 -35.32 -15.79
C TYR A 365 16.84 -35.81 -15.73
N HIS A 366 15.85 -34.92 -15.58
CA HIS A 366 14.39 -35.24 -15.55
C HIS A 366 14.04 -36.49 -14.71
N SER A 367 14.77 -36.72 -13.62
CA SER A 367 14.77 -37.99 -12.89
C SER A 367 14.38 -37.81 -11.43
N ASN A 368 13.66 -38.79 -10.90
CA ASN A 368 13.44 -38.91 -9.46
C ASN A 368 14.70 -39.49 -8.82
N PHE A 369 15.57 -38.61 -8.32
CA PHE A 369 16.83 -39.03 -7.72
C PHE A 369 16.63 -39.82 -6.43
N LYS A 370 17.16 -41.05 -6.40
CA LYS A 370 17.34 -41.82 -5.16
C LYS A 370 18.76 -41.62 -4.64
N VAL A 371 18.91 -41.41 -3.34
CA VAL A 371 20.21 -41.13 -2.71
C VAL A 371 20.76 -42.37 -2.01
N ASN A 372 21.96 -42.78 -2.40
CA ASN A 372 22.77 -43.78 -1.74
C ASN A 372 23.85 -43.09 -0.89
N SER A 373 23.89 -43.38 0.42
CA SER A 373 24.90 -42.83 1.33
C SER A 373 25.95 -43.89 1.58
N LYS A 374 27.20 -43.62 1.17
CA LYS A 374 28.32 -44.53 1.38
C LYS A 374 28.87 -44.42 2.81
N ASN A 375 28.94 -43.20 3.34
CA ASN A 375 29.33 -42.90 4.71
C ASN A 375 28.72 -41.55 5.14
N GLU A 376 29.05 -41.06 6.34
CA GLU A 376 28.47 -39.81 6.86
C GLU A 376 28.94 -38.56 6.10
N ASP A 377 30.11 -38.63 5.47
CA ASP A 377 30.77 -37.53 4.79
C ASP A 377 30.55 -37.55 3.27
N PHE A 378 29.87 -38.56 2.72
CA PHE A 378 29.67 -38.72 1.29
C PHE A 378 28.31 -39.34 0.97
N SER A 379 27.61 -38.76 0.01
CA SER A 379 26.41 -39.35 -0.59
C SER A 379 26.40 -39.14 -2.11
N SER A 380 25.73 -40.03 -2.84
CA SER A 380 25.54 -39.92 -4.28
C SER A 380 24.12 -40.27 -4.67
N THR A 381 23.68 -39.85 -5.85
CA THR A 381 22.48 -40.42 -6.46
C THR A 381 22.76 -41.84 -6.95
N GLU A 382 21.74 -42.72 -6.99
CA GLU A 382 21.88 -44.10 -7.44
C GLU A 382 22.33 -44.20 -8.90
N GLY A 383 21.88 -43.28 -9.76
CA GLY A 383 22.32 -43.18 -11.16
C GLY A 383 23.66 -42.48 -11.34
N GLY A 384 24.29 -42.02 -10.26
CA GLY A 384 25.62 -41.40 -10.27
C GLY A 384 25.67 -39.99 -10.84
N GLU A 385 24.52 -39.36 -11.13
CA GLU A 385 24.40 -38.01 -11.70
C GLU A 385 24.98 -36.94 -10.77
N PHE A 386 24.76 -37.09 -9.46
CA PHE A 386 25.24 -36.14 -8.46
C PHE A 386 25.95 -36.83 -7.31
N THR A 387 27.00 -36.20 -6.80
CA THR A 387 27.63 -36.54 -5.53
C THR A 387 27.62 -35.34 -4.59
N ILE A 388 27.66 -35.58 -3.29
CA ILE A 388 27.86 -34.57 -2.26
C ILE A 388 28.87 -35.11 -1.26
N GLU A 389 29.85 -34.31 -0.89
CA GLU A 389 30.91 -34.71 0.04
C GLU A 389 31.29 -33.59 1.00
N VAL A 390 31.56 -33.93 2.27
CA VAL A 390 32.15 -33.00 3.22
C VAL A 390 33.61 -32.76 2.83
N ILE A 391 33.96 -31.50 2.65
CA ILE A 391 35.32 -31.07 2.34
C ILE A 391 36.03 -30.44 3.54
N GLU A 392 35.28 -29.96 4.53
CA GLU A 392 35.84 -29.35 5.74
C GLU A 392 34.79 -29.37 6.87
N THR A 393 35.23 -29.49 8.12
CA THR A 393 34.37 -29.40 9.30
C THR A 393 34.70 -28.14 10.11
N ALA A 394 33.76 -27.62 10.88
CA ALA A 394 33.95 -26.48 11.77
C ALA A 394 33.45 -26.83 13.17
N SER A 395 34.22 -26.46 14.19
CA SER A 395 33.89 -26.70 15.60
C SER A 395 32.90 -25.67 16.15
N ASN A 396 32.75 -24.52 15.49
CA ASN A 396 31.83 -23.45 15.88
C ASN A 396 31.39 -22.61 14.66
N PHE A 397 30.43 -21.71 14.89
CA PHE A 397 29.83 -20.85 13.84
C PHE A 397 30.82 -19.88 13.19
N ILE A 398 31.75 -19.31 13.97
CA ILE A 398 32.72 -18.33 13.47
C ILE A 398 33.68 -19.03 12.53
N GLU A 399 34.22 -20.17 12.96
CA GLU A 399 35.11 -21.02 12.16
C GLU A 399 34.43 -21.50 10.86
N LEU A 400 33.14 -21.83 10.92
CA LEU A 400 32.36 -22.22 9.73
C LEU A 400 32.29 -21.07 8.71
N GLY A 401 32.07 -19.84 9.18
CA GLY A 401 32.03 -18.65 8.33
C GLY A 401 33.39 -18.27 7.74
N GLU A 402 34.47 -18.42 8.51
CA GLU A 402 35.84 -18.16 8.04
C GLU A 402 36.30 -19.19 7.00
N LYS A 403 36.02 -20.47 7.26
CA LYS A 403 36.33 -21.55 6.31
C LYS A 403 35.49 -21.41 5.04
N GLU A 404 34.20 -21.06 5.15
CA GLU A 404 33.33 -20.73 4.01
C GLU A 404 33.97 -19.63 3.14
N LYS A 405 34.40 -18.54 3.77
CA LYS A 405 35.10 -17.43 3.10
C LYS A 405 36.40 -17.87 2.41
N ASN A 406 37.25 -18.63 3.10
CA ASN A 406 38.51 -19.12 2.55
C ASN A 406 38.30 -20.02 1.33
N PHE A 407 37.26 -20.87 1.33
CA PHE A 407 36.95 -21.70 0.18
C PHE A 407 36.38 -20.89 -1.00
N ILE A 408 35.55 -19.87 -0.74
CA ILE A 408 35.09 -18.94 -1.78
C ILE A 408 36.30 -18.24 -2.43
N ASP A 409 37.24 -17.74 -1.62
CA ASP A 409 38.42 -17.02 -2.09
C ASP A 409 39.40 -17.94 -2.84
N LYS A 410 39.60 -19.18 -2.35
CA LYS A 410 40.48 -20.19 -2.95
C LYS A 410 40.01 -20.64 -4.34
N TYR A 411 38.70 -20.71 -4.57
CA TYR A 411 38.12 -21.14 -5.85
C TYR A 411 37.84 -19.98 -6.85
N LYS A 412 38.23 -18.73 -6.53
CA LYS A 412 38.20 -17.53 -7.41
C LYS A 412 36.95 -17.46 -8.32
N THR A 413 35.80 -17.08 -7.75
CA THR A 413 34.52 -17.06 -8.47
C THR A 413 34.47 -15.99 -9.57
N TYR A 414 34.81 -16.37 -10.81
CA TYR A 414 34.48 -15.61 -12.01
C TYR A 414 32.99 -15.81 -12.35
N ILE A 415 32.25 -14.71 -12.42
CA ILE A 415 31.27 -14.51 -13.49
C ILE A 415 32.08 -13.74 -14.55
N TYR A 416 32.07 -14.05 -15.85
CA TYR A 416 32.03 -12.95 -16.84
C TYR A 416 31.76 -13.34 -18.31
N ASP A 417 30.83 -12.56 -18.86
CA ASP A 417 30.72 -12.01 -20.23
C ASP A 417 30.28 -12.79 -21.48
N HIS A 418 29.65 -12.02 -22.37
CA HIS A 418 28.60 -12.35 -23.35
C HIS A 418 29.03 -12.90 -24.75
N HIS A 419 30.13 -13.64 -24.91
CA HIS A 419 30.66 -13.88 -26.27
C HIS A 419 30.97 -15.31 -26.77
N THR A 420 30.74 -16.38 -26.01
CA THR A 420 31.04 -17.72 -26.54
C THR A 420 29.79 -18.37 -27.11
N LEU A 421 29.68 -18.50 -28.43
CA LEU A 421 28.63 -19.30 -29.07
C LEU A 421 29.16 -20.72 -29.36
N VAL A 422 28.41 -21.76 -29.00
CA VAL A 422 28.62 -23.14 -29.50
C VAL A 422 27.44 -23.46 -30.41
N ASN A 423 27.72 -23.75 -31.69
CA ASN A 423 26.70 -23.88 -32.75
C ASN A 423 25.83 -22.62 -32.96
N ASN A 424 26.43 -21.42 -32.90
CA ASN A 424 25.73 -20.13 -32.98
C ASN A 424 24.76 -19.79 -31.84
N GLU A 425 24.82 -20.51 -30.71
CA GLU A 425 24.08 -20.12 -29.49
C GLU A 425 24.99 -19.87 -28.27
N PRO A 426 24.70 -18.84 -27.45
CA PRO A 426 25.56 -18.39 -26.35
C PRO A 426 25.66 -19.43 -25.23
N MET A 427 26.89 -19.80 -24.88
CA MET A 427 27.23 -20.77 -23.86
C MET A 427 27.80 -20.06 -22.61
N PRO A 428 27.09 -20.08 -21.47
CA PRO A 428 27.60 -19.60 -20.19
C PRO A 428 28.47 -20.67 -19.50
N LEU A 429 29.57 -20.25 -18.86
CA LEU A 429 30.45 -21.12 -18.08
C LEU A 429 30.41 -20.79 -16.58
N TYR A 430 30.06 -21.83 -15.79
CA TYR A 430 30.15 -22.08 -14.34
C TYR A 430 29.41 -21.15 -13.35
N GLY A 431 28.41 -21.73 -12.66
CA GLY A 431 27.57 -21.05 -11.67
C GLY A 431 27.92 -21.39 -10.22
N TYR A 432 28.00 -20.36 -9.37
CA TYR A 432 28.06 -20.44 -7.91
C TYR A 432 26.89 -19.66 -7.28
N ASN A 433 26.31 -20.15 -6.17
CA ASN A 433 25.66 -19.28 -5.17
C ASN A 433 25.60 -19.95 -3.78
N LEU A 434 26.10 -19.21 -2.78
CA LEU A 434 26.05 -19.47 -1.34
C LEU A 434 24.62 -19.30 -0.83
N THR A 435 23.93 -20.41 -0.58
CA THR A 435 22.81 -20.40 0.38
C THR A 435 23.30 -21.08 1.64
N ARG A 436 23.54 -20.28 2.69
CA ARG A 436 23.80 -20.77 4.04
C ARG A 436 22.66 -21.69 4.46
N GLY A 437 22.90 -22.99 4.42
CA GLY A 437 21.99 -23.99 4.94
C GLY A 437 22.01 -23.95 6.46
N GLY A 438 21.14 -23.13 7.07
CA GLY A 438 21.03 -23.16 8.52
C GLY A 438 20.36 -22.02 9.26
N PHE A 439 19.51 -21.17 8.66
CA PHE A 439 18.52 -20.38 9.41
C PHE A 439 17.33 -20.08 8.50
N SER A 440 16.17 -20.68 8.77
CA SER A 440 14.92 -19.98 8.53
C SER A 440 14.83 -18.92 9.63
N ARG A 441 15.34 -17.71 9.38
CA ARG A 441 14.79 -16.58 10.14
C ARG A 441 13.35 -16.38 9.67
N PRO A 442 12.41 -16.11 10.59
CA PRO A 442 11.09 -15.60 10.24
C PRO A 442 11.28 -14.45 9.25
N ALA A 443 10.40 -14.36 8.27
CA ALA A 443 10.37 -13.24 7.36
C ALA A 443 10.47 -11.92 8.16
N LEU A 444 11.60 -11.23 8.04
CA LEU A 444 11.59 -9.78 8.10
C LEU A 444 10.81 -9.34 6.86
N TYR A 445 9.49 -9.31 6.98
CA TYR A 445 8.66 -8.53 6.07
C TYR A 445 9.07 -7.07 6.25
N GLY A 446 9.76 -6.54 5.24
CA GLY A 446 10.21 -5.17 5.17
C GLY A 446 11.08 -4.94 3.95
N PHE A 447 11.15 -3.70 3.48
CA PHE A 447 11.88 -3.19 2.31
C PHE A 447 13.41 -3.44 2.27
N LEU A 448 13.91 -4.42 3.02
CA LEU A 448 15.30 -4.84 3.10
C LEU A 448 15.38 -6.34 2.81
N SER A 449 15.32 -6.71 1.53
CA SER A 449 15.98 -7.95 1.09
C SER A 449 17.48 -7.70 1.20
N PRO A 450 18.23 -8.39 2.09
CA PRO A 450 19.68 -8.31 2.03
C PRO A 450 20.10 -9.15 0.81
N LYS A 451 20.16 -8.51 -0.36
CA LYS A 451 21.20 -8.89 -1.31
C LYS A 451 22.50 -8.69 -0.54
N TYR A 452 23.21 -9.78 -0.23
CA TYR A 452 24.55 -9.68 0.34
C TYR A 452 25.42 -8.99 -0.71
N ILE A 453 25.56 -7.68 -0.57
CA ILE A 453 26.50 -6.89 -1.36
C ILE A 453 27.66 -6.63 -0.42
N ASN A 454 28.81 -7.21 -0.75
CA ASN A 454 30.03 -7.04 0.01
C ASN A 454 30.48 -5.59 -0.16
N VAL A 455 30.18 -4.78 0.84
CA VAL A 455 30.60 -3.39 0.94
C VAL A 455 31.61 -3.36 2.09
N PRO A 456 32.92 -3.30 1.81
CA PRO A 456 33.92 -3.19 2.86
C PRO A 456 33.66 -1.94 3.69
N ILE A 457 33.53 -2.11 5.01
CA ILE A 457 33.19 -1.02 5.92
C ILE A 457 34.18 0.15 5.81
N ASP A 458 35.46 -0.16 5.61
CA ASP A 458 36.53 0.83 5.50
C ASP A 458 36.47 1.60 4.18
N ASP A 459 36.19 0.94 3.05
CA ASP A 459 36.02 1.61 1.76
C ASP A 459 34.76 2.48 1.74
N PHE A 460 33.68 1.98 2.34
CA PHE A 460 32.43 2.72 2.50
C PHE A 460 32.64 3.96 3.38
N LYS A 461 33.37 3.81 4.49
CA LYS A 461 33.76 4.91 5.38
C LYS A 461 34.68 5.90 4.68
N ASN A 462 35.63 5.43 3.86
CA ASN A 462 36.53 6.27 3.09
C ASN A 462 35.76 7.13 2.09
N LEU A 463 34.84 6.57 1.33
CA LEU A 463 34.02 7.34 0.39
C LEU A 463 33.15 8.38 1.10
N ILE A 464 32.60 8.05 2.27
CA ILE A 464 31.87 9.02 3.12
C ILE A 464 32.80 10.14 3.59
N THR A 465 34.02 9.81 4.00
CA THR A 465 35.06 10.75 4.46
C THR A 465 35.56 11.66 3.32
N LEU A 466 35.66 11.12 2.12
CA LEU A 466 35.96 11.87 0.89
C LEU A 466 34.76 12.70 0.38
N GLY A 467 33.64 12.69 1.10
CA GLY A 467 32.49 13.53 0.81
C GLY A 467 31.66 13.08 -0.40
N TYR A 468 31.74 11.82 -0.81
CA TYR A 468 30.92 11.28 -1.90
C TYR A 468 29.42 11.40 -1.56
N ARG A 469 28.61 11.70 -2.58
CA ARG A 469 27.14 11.74 -2.54
C ARG A 469 26.58 10.32 -2.44
N THR A 470 25.34 10.20 -1.98
CA THR A 470 24.69 8.90 -1.78
C THR A 470 24.60 8.13 -3.10
N GLU A 471 24.36 8.83 -4.21
CA GLU A 471 24.30 8.29 -5.57
C GLU A 471 25.67 7.81 -6.07
N GLU A 472 26.74 8.51 -5.73
CA GLU A 472 28.10 8.12 -6.12
C GLU A 472 28.57 6.89 -5.34
N ILE A 473 28.26 6.84 -4.03
CA ILE A 473 28.50 5.66 -3.20
C ILE A 473 27.69 4.47 -3.72
N ALA A 474 26.43 4.70 -4.08
CA ALA A 474 25.59 3.69 -4.70
C ALA A 474 26.21 3.16 -6.00
N CYS A 475 26.76 4.05 -6.84
CA CYS A 475 27.41 3.67 -8.09
C CYS A 475 28.69 2.86 -7.85
N GLU A 476 29.56 3.29 -6.92
CA GLU A 476 30.85 2.61 -6.69
C GLU A 476 30.70 1.19 -6.15
N PHE A 477 29.66 0.95 -5.36
CA PHE A 477 29.36 -0.40 -4.89
C PHE A 477 28.33 -1.13 -5.76
N ASN A 478 27.86 -0.51 -6.85
CA ASN A 478 26.79 -1.01 -7.71
C ASN A 478 25.55 -1.46 -6.90
N ILE A 479 25.10 -0.60 -5.97
CA ILE A 479 23.99 -0.84 -5.04
C ILE A 479 22.87 0.18 -5.21
N GLY A 480 21.67 -0.15 -4.71
CA GLY A 480 20.57 0.80 -4.67
C GLY A 480 20.78 1.89 -3.62
N LEU A 481 20.16 3.07 -3.81
CA LEU A 481 20.21 4.17 -2.84
C LEU A 481 19.69 3.76 -1.46
N SER A 482 18.61 2.97 -1.41
CA SER A 482 18.07 2.41 -0.17
C SER A 482 19.07 1.49 0.54
N THR A 483 19.91 0.78 -0.21
CA THR A 483 20.97 -0.09 0.33
C THR A 483 22.10 0.72 0.98
N VAL A 484 22.46 1.89 0.43
CA VAL A 484 23.42 2.81 1.06
C VAL A 484 22.92 3.22 2.45
N HIS A 485 21.64 3.60 2.55
CA HIS A 485 21.02 3.94 3.83
C HIS A 485 20.98 2.77 4.82
N ALA A 486 20.63 1.58 4.33
CA ALA A 486 20.62 0.36 5.15
C ALA A 486 22.03 0.03 5.70
N LYS A 487 23.06 0.14 4.86
CA LYS A 487 24.46 -0.13 5.25
C LYS A 487 24.99 0.84 6.29
N ILE A 488 24.55 2.10 6.26
CA ILE A 488 24.91 3.08 7.31
C ILE A 488 24.35 2.66 8.67
N ILE A 489 23.08 2.23 8.70
CA ILE A 489 22.42 1.74 9.92
C ILE A 489 23.06 0.41 10.37
N GLU A 490 23.38 -0.48 9.43
CA GLU A 490 24.04 -1.76 9.71
C GLU A 490 25.44 -1.58 10.32
N PHE A 491 26.27 -0.72 9.75
CA PHE A 491 27.65 -0.53 10.22
C PHE A 491 27.76 0.34 11.46
N TRP A 492 26.88 1.35 11.60
CA TRP A 492 27.07 2.40 12.59
C TRP A 492 25.78 2.82 13.33
N GLY A 493 24.68 2.09 13.18
CA GLY A 493 23.41 2.39 13.85
C GLY A 493 23.51 2.35 15.38
N GLU A 494 24.30 1.42 15.93
CA GLU A 494 24.58 1.33 17.38
C GLU A 494 25.34 2.56 17.92
N GLN A 495 26.02 3.30 17.06
CA GLN A 495 26.72 4.55 17.39
C GLN A 495 25.81 5.78 17.24
N GLY A 496 24.50 5.58 17.01
CA GLY A 496 23.52 6.64 16.79
C GLY A 496 23.56 7.27 15.39
N ILE A 497 24.31 6.68 14.45
CA ILE A 497 24.44 7.18 13.08
C ILE A 497 23.35 6.53 12.22
N SER A 498 22.29 7.29 11.93
CA SER A 498 21.09 6.77 11.24
C SER A 498 20.99 7.16 9.76
N ASN A 499 21.84 8.07 9.28
CA ASN A 499 21.81 8.55 7.90
C ASN A 499 23.19 9.05 7.41
N ILE A 500 23.29 9.28 6.10
CA ILE A 500 24.53 9.68 5.44
C ILE A 500 25.09 11.01 5.94
N ASN A 501 24.25 11.96 6.33
CA ASN A 501 24.71 13.26 6.83
C ASN A 501 25.26 13.15 8.25
N SER A 502 24.64 12.32 9.11
CA SER A 502 25.23 11.98 10.42
C SER A 502 26.56 11.23 10.24
N ALA A 503 26.68 10.32 9.28
CA ALA A 503 27.91 9.58 9.02
C ALA A 503 29.04 10.51 8.53
N ARG A 504 28.74 11.44 7.60
CA ARG A 504 29.70 12.46 7.14
C ARG A 504 30.21 13.34 8.28
N LYS A 505 29.34 13.74 9.21
CA LYS A 505 29.76 14.53 10.38
C LYS A 505 30.63 13.71 11.32
N ALA A 506 30.26 12.45 11.58
CA ALA A 506 30.99 11.56 12.48
C ALA A 506 32.37 11.17 11.94
N PHE A 507 32.53 11.05 10.61
CA PHE A 507 33.79 10.63 9.98
C PHE A 507 34.59 11.78 9.37
N GLY A 508 34.19 13.04 9.57
CA GLY A 508 34.92 14.21 9.07
C GLY A 508 34.77 14.50 7.57
N GLY A 509 33.85 13.81 6.87
CA GLY A 509 33.59 14.03 5.43
C GLY A 509 32.60 15.14 5.09
N TRP A 510 32.10 15.86 6.10
CA TRP A 510 31.09 16.91 5.90
C TRP A 510 31.62 18.10 5.08
N ASP A 511 32.85 18.54 5.35
CA ASP A 511 33.46 19.67 4.64
C ASP A 511 33.92 19.27 3.23
N SER A 512 34.41 18.04 3.05
CA SER A 512 34.66 17.43 1.73
C SER A 512 33.39 17.34 0.87
N PHE A 513 32.26 16.95 1.47
CA PHE A 513 30.97 16.92 0.78
C PHE A 513 30.49 18.32 0.39
N LYS A 514 30.63 19.30 1.29
CA LYS A 514 30.26 20.70 1.02
C LYS A 514 31.13 21.33 -0.07
N SER A 515 32.44 21.11 -0.05
CA SER A 515 33.36 21.61 -1.07
C SER A 515 33.09 20.97 -2.44
N ARG A 516 32.66 19.70 -2.48
CA ARG A 516 32.13 19.02 -3.69
C ARG A 516 30.73 19.50 -4.12
N GLY A 517 30.04 20.29 -3.31
CA GLY A 517 28.87 21.07 -3.76
C GLY A 517 29.25 22.06 -4.87
N ASN A 518 30.52 22.46 -4.93
CA ASN A 518 31.15 23.21 -6.00
C ASN A 518 31.86 22.28 -7.01
N ILE A 519 31.17 21.28 -7.57
CA ILE A 519 31.63 20.74 -8.87
C ILE A 519 31.53 21.91 -9.84
N ASP A 520 32.68 22.34 -10.35
CA ASP A 520 32.81 23.34 -11.40
C ASP A 520 32.17 22.75 -12.67
N VAL A 521 30.85 22.87 -12.75
CA VAL A 521 30.11 22.49 -13.95
C VAL A 521 30.58 23.47 -15.00
N ASN A 522 31.23 22.96 -16.03
CA ASN A 522 31.59 23.77 -17.18
C ASN A 522 30.29 24.37 -17.75
N LEU A 523 30.04 25.64 -17.38
CA LEU A 523 28.80 26.34 -17.71
C LEU A 523 28.67 26.53 -19.21
N GLU A 524 29.80 26.71 -19.91
CA GLU A 524 29.85 26.78 -21.38
C GLU A 524 29.37 25.46 -21.99
N LYS A 525 29.81 24.32 -21.45
CA LYS A 525 29.35 23.00 -21.91
C LYS A 525 27.87 22.76 -21.60
N LEU A 526 27.35 23.26 -20.48
CA LEU A 526 25.91 23.21 -20.19
C LEU A 526 25.12 24.07 -21.18
N ILE A 527 25.57 25.31 -21.43
CA ILE A 527 24.97 26.21 -22.42
C ILE A 527 24.97 25.54 -23.80
N GLN A 528 26.10 25.01 -24.25
CA GLN A 528 26.20 24.33 -25.54
C GLN A 528 25.20 23.16 -25.65
N LEU A 529 25.05 22.34 -24.60
CA LEU A 529 24.09 21.25 -24.63
C LEU A 529 22.63 21.73 -24.66
N VAL A 530 22.36 22.88 -24.04
CA VAL A 530 21.04 23.53 -24.11
C VAL A 530 20.79 24.07 -25.52
N GLU A 531 21.79 24.70 -26.14
CA GLU A 531 21.79 25.19 -27.54
C GLU A 531 21.59 24.04 -28.53
N ASP A 532 22.24 22.90 -28.31
CA ASP A 532 22.10 21.67 -29.12
C ASP A 532 20.72 20.99 -28.94
N GLY A 533 19.81 21.59 -28.18
CA GLY A 533 18.48 21.05 -27.89
C GLY A 533 18.53 19.74 -27.10
N ALA A 534 19.58 19.48 -26.31
CA ALA A 534 19.74 18.21 -25.61
C ALA A 534 18.64 17.98 -24.56
N PHE A 535 18.22 16.73 -24.41
CA PHE A 535 17.25 16.31 -23.39
C PHE A 535 17.91 16.28 -22.01
N MET A 536 17.10 16.42 -20.94
CA MET A 536 17.58 16.44 -19.56
C MET A 536 18.46 15.22 -19.21
N HIS A 537 18.12 14.03 -19.70
CA HIS A 537 18.93 12.82 -19.46
C HIS A 537 20.28 12.90 -20.18
N GLU A 538 20.33 13.36 -21.43
CA GLU A 538 21.58 13.56 -22.18
C GLU A 538 22.50 14.59 -21.50
N ILE A 539 21.91 15.66 -20.95
CA ILE A 539 22.65 16.67 -20.18
C ILE A 539 23.24 16.05 -18.92
N CYS A 540 22.44 15.29 -18.16
CA CYS A 540 22.90 14.60 -16.97
C CYS A 540 24.05 13.63 -17.28
N ASP A 541 23.92 12.85 -18.36
CA ASP A 541 24.91 11.85 -18.77
C ASP A 541 26.21 12.49 -19.26
N LYS A 542 26.13 13.52 -20.13
CA LYS A 542 27.31 14.19 -20.71
C LYS A 542 28.06 15.06 -19.71
N LEU A 543 27.37 15.59 -18.69
CA LEU A 543 27.96 16.39 -17.63
C LEU A 543 28.27 15.57 -16.37
N ARG A 544 27.78 14.32 -16.29
CA ARG A 544 27.89 13.45 -15.11
C ARG A 544 27.37 14.12 -13.83
N ILE A 545 26.25 14.83 -13.93
CA ILE A 545 25.61 15.52 -12.81
C ILE A 545 24.14 15.15 -12.69
N SER A 546 23.58 15.26 -11.49
CA SER A 546 22.17 14.96 -11.26
C SER A 546 21.25 16.05 -11.82
N ARG A 547 19.98 15.71 -12.06
CA ARG A 547 18.94 16.65 -12.53
C ARG A 547 18.82 17.90 -11.64
N ASN A 548 18.92 17.72 -10.33
CA ASN A 548 18.86 18.84 -9.38
C ASN A 548 20.06 19.78 -9.53
N ALA A 549 21.25 19.22 -9.84
CA ALA A 549 22.43 20.02 -10.12
C ALA A 549 22.28 20.80 -11.42
N VAL A 550 21.72 20.19 -12.48
CA VAL A 550 21.37 20.89 -13.73
C VAL A 550 20.42 22.05 -13.43
N ALA A 551 19.31 21.80 -12.73
CA ALA A 551 18.31 22.83 -12.41
C ALA A 551 18.92 24.01 -11.62
N HIS A 552 19.78 23.73 -10.65
CA HIS A 552 20.49 24.76 -9.89
C HIS A 552 21.43 25.59 -10.77
N ARG A 553 22.16 24.96 -11.71
CA ARG A 553 23.07 25.67 -12.63
C ARG A 553 22.30 26.49 -13.67
N LEU A 554 21.18 25.98 -14.18
CA LEU A 554 20.29 26.76 -15.05
C LEU A 554 19.75 28.00 -14.33
N THR A 555 19.43 27.88 -13.03
CA THR A 555 19.02 29.02 -12.20
C THR A 555 20.13 30.07 -12.07
N GLN A 556 21.39 29.65 -11.93
CA GLN A 556 22.55 30.57 -11.92
C GLN A 556 22.74 31.28 -13.26
N LEU A 557 22.37 30.62 -14.35
CA LEU A 557 22.37 31.17 -15.70
C LEU A 557 21.14 32.03 -16.02
N GLY A 558 20.27 32.29 -15.02
CA GLY A 558 19.07 33.12 -15.17
C GLY A 558 17.85 32.40 -15.75
N ALA A 559 17.94 31.09 -15.99
CA ALA A 559 16.82 30.28 -16.47
C ALA A 559 16.08 29.59 -15.32
N SER A 560 14.75 29.60 -15.35
CA SER A 560 13.90 28.92 -14.33
C SER A 560 13.93 27.40 -14.46
N ASP A 561 14.14 26.91 -15.67
CA ASP A 561 14.09 25.51 -16.05
C ASP A 561 14.79 25.31 -17.41
N LEU A 562 14.83 24.07 -17.89
CA LEU A 562 15.52 23.72 -19.13
C LEU A 562 14.84 24.30 -20.38
N THR A 563 13.52 24.47 -20.38
CA THR A 563 12.79 25.06 -21.51
C THR A 563 13.08 26.56 -21.59
N HIS A 564 13.04 27.26 -20.47
CA HIS A 564 13.44 28.66 -20.38
C HIS A 564 14.91 28.84 -20.78
N ALA A 565 15.79 27.92 -20.39
CA ALA A 565 17.19 27.94 -20.83
C ALA A 565 17.31 27.79 -22.35
N ARG A 566 16.58 26.85 -22.98
CA ARG A 566 16.58 26.69 -24.45
C ARG A 566 16.09 27.93 -25.17
N PHE A 567 15.13 28.65 -24.59
CA PHE A 567 14.68 29.92 -25.12
C PHE A 567 15.77 31.00 -25.02
N ILE A 568 16.39 31.15 -23.85
CA ILE A 568 17.45 32.15 -23.61
C ILE A 568 18.66 31.90 -24.51
N PHE A 569 19.09 30.64 -24.64
CA PHE A 569 20.30 30.26 -25.36
C PHE A 569 20.04 29.91 -26.83
N GLY A 570 18.79 29.94 -27.32
CA GLY A 570 18.48 29.71 -28.74
C GLY A 570 18.45 28.23 -29.18
N GLY A 571 18.36 27.28 -28.25
CA GLY A 571 18.24 25.86 -28.54
C GLY A 571 16.82 25.33 -28.74
N MET A 572 15.81 26.21 -28.72
CA MET A 572 14.40 25.80 -28.77
C MET A 572 14.00 25.19 -30.12
N GLU A 573 14.36 25.81 -31.24
CA GLU A 573 14.05 25.28 -32.59
C GLU A 573 14.72 23.92 -32.84
N ILE A 574 15.96 23.76 -32.39
CA ILE A 574 16.72 22.51 -32.52
C ILE A 574 16.06 21.41 -31.68
N TYR A 575 15.65 21.74 -30.46
CA TYR A 575 14.91 20.82 -29.60
C TYR A 575 13.58 20.38 -30.23
N GLU A 576 12.79 21.32 -30.75
CA GLU A 576 11.51 21.03 -31.41
C GLU A 576 11.69 20.14 -32.63
N LYS A 577 12.69 20.42 -33.48
CA LYS A 577 13.02 19.58 -34.63
C LYS A 577 13.43 18.16 -34.22
N ARG A 578 14.29 18.02 -33.20
CA ARG A 578 14.68 16.70 -32.68
C ARG A 578 13.50 15.94 -32.08
N LEU A 579 12.55 16.65 -31.47
CA LEU A 579 11.32 16.08 -30.94
C LEU A 579 10.42 15.55 -32.08
N GLU A 580 10.30 16.30 -33.17
CA GLU A 580 9.58 15.89 -34.39
C GLU A 580 10.26 14.68 -35.06
N GLU A 581 11.59 14.65 -35.16
CA GLU A 581 12.32 13.50 -35.72
C GLU A 581 12.13 12.22 -34.90
N ILE A 582 12.16 12.31 -33.56
CA ILE A 582 11.84 11.18 -32.67
C ILE A 582 10.39 10.73 -32.88
N TYR A 583 9.48 11.69 -33.02
CA TYR A 583 8.07 11.40 -33.31
C TYR A 583 7.89 10.67 -34.65
N GLU A 584 8.54 11.12 -35.72
CA GLU A 584 8.52 10.46 -37.03
C GLU A 584 9.15 9.06 -36.98
N GLN A 585 10.30 8.90 -36.32
CA GLN A 585 10.94 7.59 -36.16
C GLN A 585 10.07 6.62 -35.36
N THR A 586 9.36 7.11 -34.35
CA THR A 586 8.44 6.30 -33.54
C THR A 586 7.20 5.92 -34.35
N LEU A 587 6.66 6.83 -35.17
CA LEU A 587 5.58 6.56 -36.12
C LEU A 587 5.96 5.51 -37.18
N ILE A 588 7.20 5.57 -37.69
CA ILE A 588 7.74 4.61 -38.67
C ILE A 588 7.92 3.23 -38.02
N LYS A 589 8.43 3.19 -36.78
CA LYS A 589 8.73 1.94 -36.07
C LYS A 589 7.49 1.16 -35.63
N TYR A 590 6.38 1.85 -35.34
CA TYR A 590 5.17 1.23 -34.77
C TYR A 590 3.94 1.28 -35.69
N GLY A 591 4.05 1.87 -36.89
CA GLY A 591 3.00 1.90 -37.89
C GLY A 591 1.86 2.88 -37.56
N LYS A 592 1.29 3.51 -38.60
CA LYS A 592 0.20 4.51 -38.51
C LYS A 592 -1.14 3.98 -37.95
N GLY A 593 -1.20 2.73 -37.48
CA GLY A 593 -2.45 2.04 -37.10
C GLY A 593 -2.60 1.67 -35.63
N GLU A 594 -1.51 1.61 -34.86
CA GLU A 594 -1.54 1.29 -33.44
C GLU A 594 -0.88 2.42 -32.65
N LEU A 595 -1.67 3.47 -32.37
CA LEU A 595 -1.25 4.59 -31.53
C LEU A 595 -0.83 4.07 -30.16
N ASN A 596 0.48 3.92 -29.94
CA ASN A 596 1.05 3.90 -28.60
C ASN A 596 0.74 5.26 -27.95
N TYR A 597 -0.21 5.25 -27.00
CA TYR A 597 -0.81 6.41 -26.31
C TYR A 597 0.16 7.27 -25.46
N GLN A 598 1.46 7.16 -25.65
CA GLN A 598 2.48 7.72 -24.76
C GLN A 598 2.94 9.14 -25.11
N PHE A 599 2.56 9.71 -26.26
CA PHE A 599 2.96 11.09 -26.58
C PHE A 599 1.85 11.89 -27.26
N VAL A 600 1.35 12.91 -26.57
CA VAL A 600 0.36 13.87 -27.10
C VAL A 600 0.83 15.30 -26.86
N PRO A 601 0.98 16.12 -27.92
CA PRO A 601 1.55 17.45 -27.83
C PRO A 601 0.51 18.47 -27.32
N ILE A 602 0.18 18.40 -26.03
CA ILE A 602 -0.61 19.47 -25.37
C ILE A 602 0.37 20.58 -24.96
N SER A 603 0.20 21.78 -25.51
CA SER A 603 1.03 22.95 -25.16
C SER A 603 0.77 23.40 -23.71
N GLU A 604 1.75 24.08 -23.09
CA GLU A 604 1.62 24.59 -21.73
C GLU A 604 0.41 25.52 -21.58
N ILE A 605 0.27 26.48 -22.51
CA ILE A 605 -0.78 27.51 -22.52
C ILE A 605 -2.16 26.85 -22.63
N GLU A 606 -2.30 25.88 -23.52
CA GLU A 606 -3.55 25.19 -23.75
C GLU A 606 -3.94 24.32 -22.56
N LEU A 607 -2.99 23.56 -22.00
CA LEU A 607 -3.22 22.74 -20.81
C LEU A 607 -3.66 23.61 -19.61
N LYS A 608 -3.02 24.77 -19.42
CA LYS A 608 -3.41 25.75 -18.40
C LYS A 608 -4.84 26.23 -18.62
N ASN A 609 -5.18 26.65 -19.84
CA ASN A 609 -6.52 27.13 -20.18
C ASN A 609 -7.61 26.08 -19.92
N LEU A 610 -7.34 24.80 -20.17
CA LEU A 610 -8.28 23.71 -19.90
C LEU A 610 -8.48 23.49 -18.39
N ILE A 611 -7.40 23.56 -17.61
CA ILE A 611 -7.46 23.46 -16.14
C ILE A 611 -8.22 24.66 -15.55
N GLU A 612 -7.99 25.87 -16.05
CA GLU A 612 -8.71 27.08 -15.63
C GLU A 612 -10.22 26.98 -15.92
N LYS A 613 -10.60 26.40 -17.06
CA LYS A 613 -12.00 26.07 -17.41
C LYS A 613 -12.62 24.97 -16.54
N GLY A 614 -11.81 24.32 -15.71
CA GLY A 614 -12.25 23.33 -14.74
C GLY A 614 -12.45 21.93 -15.29
N LEU A 615 -11.78 21.59 -16.40
CA LEU A 615 -11.72 20.22 -16.89
C LEU A 615 -10.79 19.40 -15.99
N ASP A 616 -11.20 18.18 -15.68
CA ASP A 616 -10.36 17.19 -15.02
C ASP A 616 -9.46 16.48 -16.04
N GLU A 617 -8.46 15.77 -15.53
CA GLU A 617 -7.49 15.00 -16.33
C GLU A 617 -8.13 13.97 -17.27
N TYR A 618 -9.31 13.44 -16.96
CA TYR A 618 -10.02 12.48 -17.82
C TYR A 618 -10.67 13.17 -19.02
N ARG A 619 -11.30 14.33 -18.80
CA ARG A 619 -11.88 15.12 -19.90
C ARG A 619 -10.82 15.71 -20.81
N ILE A 620 -9.70 16.13 -20.24
CA ILE A 620 -8.54 16.56 -21.05
C ILE A 620 -8.03 15.37 -21.85
N ALA A 621 -7.88 14.19 -21.23
CA ALA A 621 -7.45 13.00 -21.93
C ALA A 621 -8.38 12.62 -23.09
N GLU A 622 -9.70 12.68 -22.88
CA GLU A 622 -10.71 12.46 -23.92
C GLU A 622 -10.59 13.46 -25.08
N LEU A 623 -10.36 14.75 -24.80
CA LEU A 623 -10.22 15.79 -25.83
C LEU A 623 -9.05 15.55 -26.77
N TYR A 624 -7.95 14.97 -26.28
CA TYR A 624 -6.77 14.66 -27.11
C TYR A 624 -6.62 13.18 -27.45
N ASN A 625 -7.69 12.40 -27.26
CA ASN A 625 -7.67 10.95 -27.53
C ASN A 625 -6.47 10.24 -26.88
N THR A 626 -6.19 10.57 -25.61
CA THR A 626 -5.04 10.08 -24.84
C THR A 626 -5.46 9.51 -23.49
N THR A 627 -4.49 9.14 -22.66
CA THR A 627 -4.73 8.68 -21.30
C THR A 627 -4.57 9.81 -20.29
N ASN A 628 -5.25 9.71 -19.14
CA ASN A 628 -5.04 10.63 -18.03
C ASN A 628 -3.62 10.57 -17.46
N VAL A 629 -2.90 9.44 -17.64
CA VAL A 629 -1.48 9.32 -17.29
C VAL A 629 -0.66 10.30 -18.12
N THR A 630 -0.85 10.31 -19.45
CA THR A 630 -0.19 11.24 -20.37
C THR A 630 -0.47 12.69 -19.99
N VAL A 631 -1.73 13.04 -19.65
CA VAL A 631 -2.06 14.40 -19.18
C VAL A 631 -1.31 14.78 -17.91
N ARG A 632 -1.20 13.87 -16.93
CA ARG A 632 -0.43 14.10 -15.69
C ARG A 632 1.06 14.27 -15.96
N GLU A 633 1.62 13.47 -16.87
CA GLU A 633 3.01 13.60 -17.30
C GLU A 633 3.25 14.96 -17.95
N ARG A 634 2.34 15.43 -18.81
CA ARG A 634 2.41 16.78 -19.41
C ARG A 634 2.37 17.90 -18.37
N VAL A 635 1.51 17.82 -17.34
CA VAL A 635 1.54 18.81 -16.23
C VAL A 635 2.90 18.80 -15.53
N LYS A 636 3.42 17.61 -15.25
CA LYS A 636 4.70 17.44 -14.55
C LYS A 636 5.88 17.93 -15.40
N GLU A 637 5.85 17.71 -16.70
CA GLU A 637 6.84 18.20 -17.66
C GLU A 637 6.84 19.73 -17.74
N HIS A 638 5.66 20.35 -17.83
CA HIS A 638 5.54 21.81 -17.98
C HIS A 638 5.84 22.59 -16.70
N TRP A 639 5.36 22.11 -15.55
CA TRP A 639 5.42 22.89 -14.29
C TRP A 639 6.11 22.19 -13.13
N GLY A 640 6.56 20.94 -13.28
CA GLY A 640 7.21 20.19 -12.20
C GLY A 640 6.29 19.82 -11.03
N ILE A 641 4.97 20.01 -11.18
CA ILE A 641 3.95 19.76 -10.15
C ILE A 641 2.95 18.71 -10.62
N THR A 642 2.15 18.20 -9.68
CA THR A 642 1.05 17.28 -9.97
C THR A 642 -0.13 17.99 -10.64
N PHE A 643 -0.97 17.24 -11.38
CA PHE A 643 -2.23 17.78 -11.95
C PHE A 643 -3.10 18.45 -10.88
N PHE A 644 -3.15 17.85 -9.69
CA PHE A 644 -3.91 18.40 -8.58
C PHE A 644 -3.36 19.75 -8.09
N GLU A 645 -2.05 19.90 -7.98
CA GLU A 645 -1.40 21.16 -7.62
C GLU A 645 -1.63 22.24 -8.70
N ALA A 646 -1.61 21.85 -9.97
CA ALA A 646 -1.97 22.76 -11.07
C ALA A 646 -3.44 23.24 -10.96
N VAL A 647 -4.38 22.35 -10.59
CA VAL A 647 -5.78 22.73 -10.31
C VAL A 647 -5.88 23.71 -9.14
N LEU A 648 -5.11 23.50 -8.07
CA LEU A 648 -5.06 24.43 -6.94
C LEU A 648 -4.59 25.82 -7.39
N LEU A 649 -3.47 25.90 -8.10
CA LEU A 649 -2.88 27.18 -8.52
C LEU A 649 -3.72 27.89 -9.56
N PHE A 650 -3.98 27.25 -10.70
CA PHE A 650 -4.53 27.94 -11.86
C PHE A 650 -6.03 28.19 -11.77
N ARG A 651 -6.75 27.40 -10.96
CA ARG A 651 -8.20 27.52 -10.83
C ARG A 651 -8.63 27.96 -9.45
N ILE A 652 -8.35 27.16 -8.42
CA ILE A 652 -8.97 27.34 -7.11
C ILE A 652 -8.44 28.61 -6.42
N PHE A 653 -7.13 28.71 -6.19
CA PHE A 653 -6.52 29.86 -5.53
C PHE A 653 -6.67 31.15 -6.35
N LYS A 654 -6.56 31.05 -7.68
CA LYS A 654 -6.85 32.16 -8.59
C LYS A 654 -8.28 32.69 -8.41
N SER A 655 -9.27 31.80 -8.29
CA SER A 655 -10.68 32.19 -8.09
C SER A 655 -10.99 32.76 -6.70
N ILE A 656 -10.16 32.45 -5.70
CA ILE A 656 -10.32 32.98 -4.34
C ILE A 656 -9.69 34.37 -4.24
N ASP A 657 -8.42 34.52 -4.64
CA ASP A 657 -7.71 35.80 -4.65
C ASP A 657 -6.48 35.73 -5.58
N GLU A 658 -6.66 36.16 -6.83
CA GLU A 658 -5.60 36.16 -7.84
C GLU A 658 -4.43 37.10 -7.49
N SER A 659 -4.71 38.25 -6.89
CA SER A 659 -3.66 39.23 -6.52
C SER A 659 -2.75 38.65 -5.45
N TYR A 660 -3.34 38.02 -4.43
CA TYR A 660 -2.61 37.34 -3.38
C TYR A 660 -1.82 36.14 -3.93
N LEU A 661 -2.42 35.32 -4.78
CA LEU A 661 -1.72 34.19 -5.42
C LEU A 661 -0.49 34.68 -6.23
N LYS A 662 -0.64 35.72 -7.04
CA LYS A 662 0.47 36.31 -7.82
C LYS A 662 1.61 36.78 -6.92
N LYS A 663 1.29 37.38 -5.77
CA LYS A 663 2.30 37.76 -4.77
C LYS A 663 3.03 36.52 -4.24
N LEU A 664 2.31 35.48 -3.82
CA LEU A 664 2.94 34.28 -3.25
C LEU A 664 3.80 33.51 -4.26
N ILE A 665 3.38 33.44 -5.53
CA ILE A 665 4.19 32.86 -6.61
C ILE A 665 5.47 33.67 -6.84
N ARG A 666 5.37 35.01 -6.85
CA ARG A 666 6.53 35.92 -6.96
C ARG A 666 7.50 35.76 -5.80
N ASP A 667 6.97 35.52 -4.60
CA ASP A 667 7.76 35.25 -3.39
C ASP A 667 8.37 33.83 -3.38
N ARG A 668 8.23 33.08 -4.49
CA ARG A 668 8.81 31.74 -4.75
C ARG A 668 8.40 30.67 -3.75
N LEU A 669 7.19 30.78 -3.21
CA LEU A 669 6.65 29.77 -2.31
C LEU A 669 6.25 28.50 -3.07
N SER A 670 6.47 27.34 -2.45
CA SER A 670 5.98 26.05 -2.94
C SER A 670 4.44 25.98 -2.90
N VAL A 671 3.86 25.06 -3.66
CA VAL A 671 2.38 24.90 -3.70
C VAL A 671 1.82 24.54 -2.33
N GLU A 672 2.55 23.76 -1.54
CA GLU A 672 2.18 23.40 -0.17
C GLU A 672 2.16 24.64 0.75
N GLU A 673 3.17 25.52 0.64
CA GLU A 673 3.21 26.78 1.39
C GLU A 673 2.08 27.74 0.97
N ILE A 674 1.80 27.82 -0.33
CA ILE A 674 0.67 28.60 -0.87
C ILE A 674 -0.65 28.06 -0.32
N GLU A 675 -0.86 26.74 -0.35
CA GLU A 675 -2.06 26.11 0.20
C GLU A 675 -2.23 26.43 1.69
N ARG A 676 -1.14 26.32 2.46
CA ARG A 676 -1.12 26.66 3.89
C ARG A 676 -1.58 28.11 4.11
N LEU A 677 -1.05 29.05 3.35
CA LEU A 677 -1.38 30.47 3.47
C LEU A 677 -2.81 30.79 3.04
N PHE A 678 -3.34 30.12 2.01
CA PHE A 678 -4.75 30.24 1.63
C PHE A 678 -5.69 29.70 2.71
N TYR A 679 -5.35 28.59 3.37
CA TYR A 679 -6.15 28.11 4.50
C TYR A 679 -6.12 29.07 5.68
N VAL A 680 -4.95 29.61 6.05
CA VAL A 680 -4.85 30.64 7.10
C VAL A 680 -5.73 31.84 6.77
N LYS A 681 -5.64 32.35 5.54
CA LYS A 681 -6.44 33.49 5.07
C LYS A 681 -7.95 33.22 5.12
N LEU A 682 -8.39 32.08 4.61
CA LEU A 682 -9.81 31.74 4.63
C LEU A 682 -10.34 31.60 6.06
N ILE A 683 -9.56 30.95 6.95
CA ILE A 683 -9.94 30.78 8.36
C ILE A 683 -9.97 32.12 9.08
N SER A 684 -8.99 33.00 8.85
CA SER A 684 -8.95 34.34 9.46
C SER A 684 -10.09 35.24 8.99
N MET A 685 -10.67 34.97 7.82
CA MET A 685 -11.90 35.61 7.34
C MET A 685 -13.19 34.99 7.90
N GLY A 686 -13.09 34.02 8.82
CA GLY A 686 -14.23 33.36 9.46
C GLY A 686 -14.88 32.24 8.64
N HIS A 687 -14.25 31.78 7.55
CA HIS A 687 -14.83 30.71 6.73
C HIS A 687 -14.88 29.37 7.49
N THR A 688 -16.07 28.79 7.59
CA THR A 688 -16.31 27.43 8.12
C THR A 688 -15.82 26.36 7.15
N PRO A 689 -15.58 25.10 7.60
CA PRO A 689 -15.16 24.01 6.72
C PRO A 689 -16.15 23.76 5.57
N THR A 690 -17.44 24.01 5.81
CA THR A 690 -18.50 23.90 4.80
C THR A 690 -18.41 24.99 3.74
N SER A 691 -18.02 26.21 4.12
CA SER A 691 -17.79 27.30 3.15
C SER A 691 -16.49 27.11 2.38
N ILE A 692 -15.41 26.72 3.06
CA ILE A 692 -14.13 26.36 2.41
C ILE A 692 -14.36 25.22 1.41
N SER A 693 -15.14 24.21 1.76
CA SER A 693 -15.41 23.08 0.87
C SER A 693 -16.12 23.48 -0.43
N LYS A 694 -16.86 24.59 -0.45
CA LYS A 694 -17.48 25.12 -1.68
C LYS A 694 -16.43 25.70 -2.64
N PHE A 695 -15.45 26.45 -2.14
CA PHE A 695 -14.37 27.00 -2.99
C PHE A 695 -13.57 25.90 -3.69
N PHE A 696 -13.28 24.81 -2.97
CA PHE A 696 -12.48 23.70 -3.49
C PHE A 696 -13.31 22.64 -4.22
N SER A 697 -14.64 22.73 -4.21
CA SER A 697 -15.55 21.67 -4.68
C SER A 697 -15.28 20.29 -4.04
N PHE A 698 -14.81 20.27 -2.79
CA PHE A 698 -14.51 19.05 -2.04
C PHE A 698 -15.57 18.74 -0.99
N LYS A 699 -15.56 17.52 -0.45
CA LYS A 699 -16.36 17.18 0.74
C LYS A 699 -15.78 17.89 1.97
N ARG A 700 -16.63 18.34 2.89
CA ARG A 700 -16.24 18.96 4.18
C ARG A 700 -15.14 18.18 4.91
N THR A 701 -15.26 16.86 4.97
CA THR A 701 -14.30 15.98 5.65
C THR A 701 -12.94 15.97 4.98
N ALA A 702 -12.88 16.07 3.64
CA ALA A 702 -11.63 16.17 2.90
C ALA A 702 -10.91 17.49 3.25
N ILE A 703 -11.64 18.61 3.30
CA ILE A 703 -11.09 19.90 3.72
C ILE A 703 -10.55 19.85 5.15
N SER A 704 -11.31 19.30 6.10
CA SER A 704 -10.83 19.17 7.48
C SER A 704 -9.54 18.35 7.59
N ASN A 705 -9.39 17.29 6.80
CA ASN A 705 -8.16 16.49 6.78
C ASN A 705 -7.00 17.25 6.11
N ARG A 706 -7.25 17.99 5.02
CA ARG A 706 -6.22 18.79 4.35
C ARG A 706 -5.73 19.95 5.23
N ILE A 707 -6.63 20.63 5.92
CA ILE A 707 -6.28 21.68 6.90
C ILE A 707 -5.41 21.06 8.00
N LYS A 708 -5.77 19.87 8.51
CA LYS A 708 -4.97 19.15 9.49
C LYS A 708 -3.57 18.80 8.98
N LYS A 709 -3.46 18.35 7.73
CA LYS A 709 -2.17 18.03 7.10
C LYS A 709 -1.32 19.29 6.90
N SER A 710 -1.89 20.33 6.29
CA SER A 710 -1.16 21.54 5.86
C SER A 710 -0.78 22.46 7.02
N LEU A 711 -1.62 22.55 8.08
CA LEU A 711 -1.37 23.40 9.25
C LEU A 711 -0.82 22.62 10.45
N GLY A 712 -0.77 21.28 10.39
CA GLY A 712 -0.40 20.45 11.54
C GLY A 712 -1.42 20.46 12.69
N MET A 713 -2.63 20.98 12.49
CA MET A 713 -3.63 21.16 13.55
C MET A 713 -5.07 21.00 13.07
N THR A 714 -5.98 20.61 13.98
CA THR A 714 -7.41 20.49 13.64
C THR A 714 -8.02 21.82 13.23
N PHE A 715 -9.09 21.80 12.42
CA PHE A 715 -9.79 23.03 12.03
C PHE A 715 -10.21 23.88 13.23
N ASN A 716 -10.75 23.27 14.29
CA ASN A 716 -11.18 24.02 15.48
C ASN A 716 -10.00 24.73 16.14
N HIS A 717 -8.83 24.07 16.22
CA HIS A 717 -7.63 24.71 16.75
C HIS A 717 -7.11 25.82 15.83
N ALA A 718 -7.12 25.60 14.51
CA ALA A 718 -6.78 26.64 13.54
C ALA A 718 -7.74 27.85 13.64
N GLN A 719 -9.04 27.61 13.85
CA GLN A 719 -10.03 28.66 14.05
C GLN A 719 -9.81 29.42 15.36
N ASP A 720 -9.45 28.71 16.44
CA ASP A 720 -9.06 29.33 17.70
C ASP A 720 -7.87 30.28 17.51
N ILE A 721 -6.84 29.87 16.75
CA ILE A 721 -5.59 30.63 16.57
C ILE A 721 -5.69 31.74 15.53
N TYR A 722 -6.27 31.48 14.36
CA TYR A 722 -6.23 32.40 13.22
C TYR A 722 -7.46 33.30 13.11
N PHE A 723 -8.56 32.98 13.80
CA PHE A 723 -9.78 33.80 13.80
C PHE A 723 -10.09 34.34 15.20
N TYR A 724 -10.42 33.46 16.16
CA TYR A 724 -10.89 33.92 17.47
C TYR A 724 -9.83 34.65 18.28
N LYS A 725 -8.58 34.20 18.30
CA LYS A 725 -7.51 34.87 19.05
C LYS A 725 -7.30 36.31 18.57
N PRO A 726 -7.09 36.60 17.27
CA PRO A 726 -7.02 37.98 16.76
C PRO A 726 -8.26 38.80 17.10
N CYS A 727 -9.47 38.30 16.81
CA CYS A 727 -10.70 39.05 17.04
C CYS A 727 -10.95 39.37 18.53
N ILE A 728 -10.59 38.46 19.44
CA ILE A 728 -10.70 38.70 20.89
C ILE A 728 -9.68 39.77 21.33
N ILE A 729 -8.45 39.71 20.83
CA ILE A 729 -7.42 40.72 21.14
C ILE A 729 -7.85 42.08 20.63
N GLU A 730 -8.36 42.17 19.39
CA GLU A 730 -8.85 43.40 18.79
C GLU A 730 -10.05 43.97 19.58
N ALA A 731 -11.01 43.13 19.95
CA ALA A 731 -12.13 43.55 20.81
C ALA A 731 -11.68 44.08 22.18
N ILE A 732 -10.63 43.51 22.77
CA ILE A 732 -10.04 44.01 24.03
C ILE A 732 -9.40 45.39 23.81
N LYS A 733 -8.65 45.56 22.71
CA LYS A 733 -8.02 46.84 22.33
C LYS A 733 -9.06 47.92 22.04
N ASP A 734 -10.21 47.53 21.49
CA ASP A 734 -11.37 48.40 21.27
C ASP A 734 -12.14 48.73 22.56
N GLY A 735 -11.65 48.25 23.72
CA GLY A 735 -12.16 48.63 25.03
C GLY A 735 -13.23 47.71 25.61
N ALA A 736 -13.36 46.47 25.12
CA ALA A 736 -14.28 45.50 25.71
C ALA A 736 -13.95 45.23 27.18
N LYS A 737 -14.95 45.39 28.05
CA LYS A 737 -14.82 45.28 29.51
C LYS A 737 -15.09 43.88 30.05
N ASP A 738 -15.76 43.04 29.27
CA ASP A 738 -16.04 41.66 29.62
C ASP A 738 -16.28 40.78 28.39
N THR A 739 -16.47 39.48 28.63
CA THR A 739 -16.74 38.49 27.56
C THR A 739 -18.07 38.69 26.83
N VAL A 740 -19.02 39.44 27.41
CA VAL A 740 -20.32 39.75 26.78
C VAL A 740 -20.11 40.85 25.75
N GLU A 741 -19.34 41.88 26.07
CA GLU A 741 -18.95 42.92 25.10
C GLU A 741 -18.08 42.35 23.98
N VAL A 742 -17.11 41.48 24.28
CA VAL A 742 -16.35 40.78 23.23
C VAL A 742 -17.28 39.99 22.32
N ALA A 743 -18.23 39.22 22.86
CA ALA A 743 -19.17 38.44 22.06
C ALA A 743 -20.01 39.31 21.10
N LYS A 744 -20.36 40.53 21.51
CA LYS A 744 -21.06 41.51 20.65
C LYS A 744 -20.16 42.03 19.55
N LEU A 745 -18.91 42.39 19.87
CA LEU A 745 -17.96 42.94 18.91
C LEU A 745 -17.54 41.94 17.83
N ILE A 746 -17.43 40.66 18.18
CA ILE A 746 -17.04 39.59 17.23
C ILE A 746 -18.24 38.86 16.60
N ASP A 747 -19.47 39.35 16.83
CA ASP A 747 -20.74 38.80 16.32
C ASP A 747 -20.95 37.29 16.61
N VAL A 748 -20.81 36.91 17.90
CA VAL A 748 -21.00 35.53 18.35
C VAL A 748 -22.21 35.42 19.28
N ASN A 749 -23.08 34.45 18.97
CA ASN A 749 -24.38 34.23 19.63
C ASN A 749 -24.35 34.10 21.17
N SER A 750 -23.19 33.81 21.79
CA SER A 750 -23.09 33.76 23.24
C SER A 750 -21.68 34.03 23.77
N HIS A 751 -21.60 34.76 24.88
CA HIS A 751 -20.36 34.92 25.64
C HIS A 751 -19.78 33.58 26.14
N ALA A 752 -20.62 32.56 26.34
CA ALA A 752 -20.18 31.20 26.67
C ALA A 752 -19.30 30.59 25.56
N THR A 753 -19.57 30.94 24.29
CA THR A 753 -18.73 30.55 23.16
C THR A 753 -17.38 31.24 23.24
N VAL A 754 -17.34 32.55 23.50
CA VAL A 754 -16.09 33.31 23.71
C VAL A 754 -15.25 32.71 24.83
N ILE A 755 -15.87 32.42 25.99
CA ILE A 755 -15.20 31.76 27.12
C ILE A 755 -14.61 30.41 26.71
N SER A 756 -15.34 29.62 25.92
CA SER A 756 -14.89 28.32 25.42
C SER A 756 -13.66 28.44 24.51
N HIS A 757 -13.62 29.45 23.64
CA HIS A 757 -12.44 29.75 22.80
C HIS A 757 -11.26 30.25 23.65
N MET A 758 -11.48 31.20 24.55
CA MET A 758 -10.43 31.73 25.44
C MET A 758 -9.74 30.63 26.24
N LYS A 759 -10.51 29.67 26.79
CA LYS A 759 -9.98 28.49 27.51
C LYS A 759 -9.01 27.67 26.67
N ARG A 760 -9.29 27.52 25.37
CA ARG A 760 -8.48 26.69 24.47
C ARG A 760 -7.26 27.45 23.97
N ILE A 761 -7.41 28.75 23.70
CA ILE A 761 -6.33 29.61 23.20
C ILE A 761 -5.27 29.85 24.27
N TRP A 762 -5.68 30.26 25.47
CA TRP A 762 -4.79 30.66 26.57
C TRP A 762 -4.80 29.63 27.71
N ARG A 763 -4.79 28.34 27.36
CA ARG A 763 -4.90 27.26 28.36
C ARG A 763 -3.77 27.29 29.38
N SER A 764 -2.54 27.58 28.94
CA SER A 764 -1.35 27.69 29.80
C SER A 764 -1.47 28.83 30.81
N GLU A 765 -1.86 30.01 30.34
CA GLU A 765 -2.03 31.22 31.14
C GLU A 765 -3.21 31.06 32.10
N PHE A 766 -4.30 30.42 31.64
CA PHE A 766 -5.43 30.06 32.47
C PHE A 766 -5.06 29.08 33.61
N LEU A 767 -4.13 28.15 33.36
CA LEU A 767 -3.64 27.22 34.38
C LEU A 767 -2.68 27.89 35.38
N ASN A 768 -1.92 28.90 34.95
CA ASN A 768 -1.03 29.66 35.83
C ASN A 768 -1.78 30.63 36.75
N LEU A 769 -2.96 31.11 36.33
CA LEU A 769 -3.85 31.95 37.13
C LEU A 769 -4.76 31.16 38.07
N TYR A 770 -4.51 29.85 38.21
CA TYR A 770 -5.35 28.94 38.97
C TYR A 770 -4.97 28.95 40.45
N ASP A 771 -5.92 29.27 41.32
CA ASP A 771 -5.75 29.18 42.77
C ASP A 771 -6.47 27.92 43.29
N SER A 772 -5.84 27.16 44.19
CA SER A 772 -6.31 25.82 44.59
C SER A 772 -7.68 25.81 45.29
N ASP A 773 -8.11 26.97 45.79
CA ASP A 773 -9.25 27.11 46.68
C ASP A 773 -10.61 27.22 45.97
N TYR A 774 -10.64 27.19 44.64
CA TYR A 774 -11.87 27.30 43.86
C TYR A 774 -12.12 26.14 42.88
N PRO A 775 -13.39 25.77 42.63
CA PRO A 775 -13.74 24.75 41.66
C PRO A 775 -13.20 25.05 40.26
N LYS A 776 -12.78 23.99 39.55
CA LYS A 776 -12.38 24.08 38.13
C LYS A 776 -13.53 24.69 37.34
N ASN A 777 -13.26 25.82 36.68
CA ASN A 777 -14.20 26.64 35.91
C ASN A 777 -15.10 27.62 36.71
N SER A 778 -14.68 28.12 37.88
CA SER A 778 -15.40 29.24 38.52
C SER A 778 -15.43 30.51 37.65
N GLN A 779 -16.49 31.31 37.75
CA GLN A 779 -16.64 32.60 37.05
C GLN A 779 -15.50 33.59 37.41
N ARG A 780 -14.93 33.45 38.61
CA ARG A 780 -13.79 34.24 39.12
C ARG A 780 -12.50 33.98 38.33
N HIS A 781 -12.23 32.73 37.95
CA HIS A 781 -11.05 32.40 37.13
C HIS A 781 -11.12 33.01 35.73
N PHE A 782 -12.32 33.05 35.10
CA PHE A 782 -12.47 33.69 33.79
C PHE A 782 -12.30 35.19 33.85
N ARG A 783 -12.84 35.83 34.89
CA ARG A 783 -12.64 37.27 35.10
C ARG A 783 -11.15 37.60 35.31
N SER A 784 -10.43 36.74 36.02
CA SER A 784 -8.99 36.89 36.23
C SER A 784 -8.19 36.74 34.92
N LEU A 785 -8.49 35.72 34.10
CA LEU A 785 -7.90 35.59 32.77
C LEU A 785 -8.23 36.79 31.87
N PHE A 786 -9.48 37.24 31.84
CA PHE A 786 -9.88 38.38 31.02
C PHE A 786 -9.13 39.66 31.44
N ASN A 787 -9.08 39.96 32.73
CA ASN A 787 -8.34 41.12 33.25
C ASN A 787 -6.84 41.04 32.93
N TYR A 788 -6.25 39.84 33.03
CA TYR A 788 -4.86 39.61 32.64
C TYR A 788 -4.62 39.90 31.15
N LEU A 789 -5.53 39.46 30.27
CA LEU A 789 -5.44 39.75 28.83
C LEU A 789 -5.66 41.24 28.54
N VAL A 790 -6.60 41.90 29.22
CA VAL A 790 -6.81 43.36 29.14
C VAL A 790 -5.52 44.09 29.51
N GLN A 791 -4.87 43.70 30.60
CA GLN A 791 -3.61 44.29 31.02
C GLN A 791 -2.53 44.13 29.94
N ILE A 792 -2.33 42.91 29.42
CA ILE A 792 -1.32 42.65 28.39
C ILE A 792 -1.56 43.41 27.10
N TYR A 793 -2.80 43.43 26.60
CA TYR A 793 -3.08 43.94 25.26
C TYR A 793 -3.47 45.42 25.21
N ASN A 794 -3.77 46.04 26.36
CA ASN A 794 -4.00 47.49 26.45
C ASN A 794 -2.77 48.28 26.94
N GLU A 795 -1.74 47.66 27.52
CA GLU A 795 -0.48 48.34 27.88
C GLU A 795 0.43 48.65 26.67
N ASP A 796 0.09 48.15 25.47
CA ASP A 796 0.83 48.38 24.21
C ASP A 796 0.27 49.54 23.34
N ASN A 797 -0.66 50.34 23.85
CA ASN A 797 -1.16 51.59 23.26
C ASN A 797 -0.79 52.78 24.16
#